data_AF-A0A2V9LTX2-F1
#
_entry.id   AF-A0A2V9LTX2-F1
#
_cell.length_a   1.000
_cell.length_b   1.000
_cell.length_c   1.000
_cell.angle_alpha   90.00
_cell.angle_beta   90.00
_cell.angle_gamma   90.00
#
_symmetry.space_group_name_H-M   'P 1'
#
loop_
_entity.id
_entity.type
_entity.pdbx_description
1 polymer ?
#
loop_
_entity_poly.entity_id
_entity_poly.type
_entity_poly.pdbx_seq_one_letter_code
_entity_poly.pdbx_strand_id
1 'polypeptide(L)'
;MGVNPPPKPVNPEPQAIMGEVVPPDEVETLKRFRLSFFPDARIASQETYAKWLFGLTTTIAALGTGFSNAAFSKLSGVGIFFYSSAVLAAGLGLGLAAWALSEELTGANWASLGQMTNSLTRLMHRKRRILRGATICVFVSFISASAAPLVTTIQLNPASHPSGIVVSISGHDVEPGISLRGLRPGAKAKLEIYRDAAGKVEPVAAFTQITDDSGKISFRASKFTISPEKQNLKIVLTYLRGDDLQREEEDFTISQQMPESRRGSGGGPPTVKKPVTPATLKNHGNRPQSVLALTPQIRAAGLKAGAAKAVITPDVKTSKVYMAGFGNNRVATGVHDDLYVRCVALAAGNENLVMCASDLIGFFYDDVLKVREKVKAAAPEVTAVIVASTHDHEGPDTMGLWGPTFFESGIDENYLNGLDDRIAQTAVRAARSEQPAVLTLARDDHPLLALLQDDGRPPYVKDPYLFVMKLDSAATGQPIATVVNWSDHPETLGGKNTLITADYPHWLSEYVEQHAGGTAVFFNGSIGGLLSTLGDQVALQDSDTGEIARNDTWKKAELFGTTIGELVERALKSGEKAGVDALAVRRAVFFAPISNDHFRVGGAFGVYKGRKPLYTEGRLDPAISEKEFPGFGKLKYATGHDLQTEADYIQFLVGDTPAAEIVTVPGEIYPELINGGIARFPSADFPEAAFEPTVRAHLKTRFQFVFGLANDELGYIIPKAEWDDQPPWLKNRPERWYGEVNSAGPEIAGAVTRHLVELIEHP
;
A
#
# COMPACT_ATOMS: atom_id res chain seq x y z
N MET A 1 20.62 -54.54 31.80
CA MET A 1 19.56 -53.86 31.01
C MET A 1 18.78 -52.97 31.96
N GLY A 2 18.33 -51.80 31.50
CA GLY A 2 17.69 -50.79 32.34
C GLY A 2 17.99 -49.40 31.77
N VAL A 3 17.09 -48.91 30.92
CA VAL A 3 17.24 -47.62 30.23
C VAL A 3 16.59 -46.54 31.09
N ASN A 4 17.38 -45.60 31.61
CA ASN A 4 16.82 -44.38 32.18
C ASN A 4 16.36 -43.46 31.03
N PRO A 5 15.15 -42.87 31.11
CA PRO A 5 14.69 -41.91 30.11
C PRO A 5 15.50 -40.59 30.21
N PRO A 6 15.63 -39.82 29.11
CA PRO A 6 16.23 -38.49 29.16
C PRO A 6 15.39 -37.54 30.04
N PRO A 7 16.01 -36.51 30.64
CA PRO A 7 15.28 -35.50 31.40
C PRO A 7 14.26 -34.77 30.52
N LYS A 8 13.10 -34.43 31.09
CA LYS A 8 12.12 -33.59 30.40
C LYS A 8 12.72 -32.20 30.13
N PRO A 9 12.40 -31.55 28.99
CA PRO A 9 12.73 -30.14 28.82
C PRO A 9 12.04 -29.33 29.91
N VAL A 10 12.82 -28.51 30.62
CA VAL A 10 12.28 -27.47 31.50
C VAL A 10 11.84 -26.34 30.58
N ASN A 11 10.52 -26.15 30.43
CA ASN A 11 10.02 -24.88 29.90
C ASN A 11 10.48 -23.77 30.86
N PRO A 12 11.15 -22.71 30.38
CA PRO A 12 11.38 -21.55 31.22
C PRO A 12 10.01 -20.98 31.63
N GLU A 13 9.80 -20.76 32.93
CA GLU A 13 8.65 -19.98 33.36
C GLU A 13 8.74 -18.57 32.74
N PRO A 14 7.61 -17.97 32.31
CA PRO A 14 7.65 -16.64 31.73
C PRO A 14 8.12 -15.65 32.79
N GLN A 15 9.36 -15.16 32.64
CA GLN A 15 9.87 -14.09 33.50
C GLN A 15 8.89 -12.92 33.44
N ALA A 16 8.38 -12.53 34.60
CA ALA A 16 7.50 -11.38 34.72
C ALA A 16 8.31 -10.13 34.39
N ILE A 17 8.17 -9.64 33.15
CA ILE A 17 8.70 -8.34 32.73
C ILE A 17 8.06 -7.29 33.63
N MET A 18 8.80 -6.83 34.65
CA MET A 18 8.42 -5.67 35.43
C MET A 18 8.52 -4.46 34.49
N GLY A 19 7.38 -4.05 33.93
CA GLY A 19 7.31 -2.84 33.14
C GLY A 19 7.68 -1.64 34.00
N GLU A 20 8.57 -0.80 33.49
CA GLU A 20 8.93 0.46 34.15
C GLU A 20 7.68 1.34 34.27
N VAL A 21 7.50 1.96 35.44
CA VAL A 21 6.32 2.78 35.73
C VAL A 21 6.50 4.15 35.09
N VAL A 22 5.84 4.35 33.96
CA VAL A 22 5.92 5.57 33.15
C VAL A 22 5.57 6.83 33.98
N PRO A 23 6.38 7.90 33.94
CA PRO A 23 6.13 9.16 34.66
C PRO A 23 4.76 9.79 34.36
N PRO A 24 4.13 10.54 35.30
CA PRO A 24 2.79 11.10 35.09
C PRO A 24 2.65 12.11 33.93
N ASP A 25 3.72 12.84 33.61
CA ASP A 25 3.81 13.80 32.51
C ASP A 25 4.08 13.12 31.16
N GLU A 26 4.85 12.03 31.16
CA GLU A 26 4.89 11.10 30.04
C GLU A 26 3.51 10.47 29.81
N VAL A 27 2.83 9.98 30.84
CA VAL A 27 1.45 9.45 30.75
C VAL A 27 0.48 10.48 30.16
N GLU A 28 0.62 11.77 30.46
CA GLU A 28 -0.21 12.83 29.84
C GLU A 28 0.16 13.08 28.37
N THR A 29 1.45 12.95 28.02
CA THR A 29 1.93 13.02 26.62
C THR A 29 1.47 11.79 25.82
N LEU A 30 1.48 10.60 26.41
CA LEU A 30 0.95 9.36 25.83
C LEU A 30 -0.58 9.39 25.67
N LYS A 31 -1.32 10.06 26.57
CA LYS A 31 -2.75 10.33 26.36
C LYS A 31 -2.98 11.25 25.17
N ARG A 32 -2.22 12.36 25.04
CA ARG A 32 -2.31 13.24 23.86
C ARG A 32 -2.01 12.47 22.59
N PHE A 33 -0.89 11.75 22.54
CA PHE A 33 -0.55 10.92 21.39
C PHE A 33 -1.66 9.89 21.08
N ARG A 34 -2.23 9.19 22.07
CA ARG A 34 -3.36 8.26 21.83
C ARG A 34 -4.62 8.96 21.32
N LEU A 35 -4.83 10.23 21.66
CA LEU A 35 -5.92 11.04 21.12
C LEU A 35 -5.63 11.51 19.68
N SER A 36 -4.37 11.74 19.32
CA SER A 36 -3.95 12.03 17.94
C SER A 36 -3.88 10.77 17.06
N PHE A 37 -3.54 9.60 17.64
CA PHE A 37 -3.33 8.34 16.93
C PHE A 37 -4.17 7.22 17.56
N PHE A 38 -5.19 6.74 16.84
CA PHE A 38 -6.17 5.80 17.36
C PHE A 38 -6.03 4.39 16.76
N PRO A 39 -5.49 3.41 17.51
CA PRO A 39 -5.64 2.00 17.18
C PRO A 39 -7.11 1.57 17.11
N ASP A 40 -7.95 2.14 17.99
CA ASP A 40 -9.39 1.88 18.02
C ASP A 40 -10.10 2.36 16.74
N ALA A 41 -9.49 3.30 15.99
CA ALA A 41 -9.97 3.74 14.69
C ALA A 41 -9.53 2.83 13.53
N ARG A 42 -8.35 2.21 13.61
CA ARG A 42 -7.92 1.13 12.70
C ARG A 42 -8.68 -0.17 12.96
N ILE A 43 -9.20 -0.34 14.19
CA ILE A 43 -10.26 -1.31 14.50
C ILE A 43 -11.59 -0.86 13.89
N ALA A 44 -12.00 0.41 14.06
CA ALA A 44 -13.24 0.94 13.51
C ALA A 44 -13.31 0.94 11.97
N SER A 45 -12.19 1.10 11.25
CA SER A 45 -12.12 0.98 9.79
C SER A 45 -12.27 -0.48 9.35
N GLN A 46 -11.60 -1.42 10.03
CA GLN A 46 -11.81 -2.86 9.84
C GLN A 46 -13.25 -3.28 10.17
N GLU A 47 -13.86 -2.72 11.20
CA GLU A 47 -15.27 -2.92 11.50
C GLU A 47 -16.21 -2.25 10.51
N THR A 48 -15.84 -1.11 9.93
CA THR A 48 -16.64 -0.42 8.91
C THR A 48 -16.61 -1.23 7.63
N TYR A 49 -15.45 -1.75 7.24
CA TYR A 49 -15.32 -2.75 6.17
C TYR A 49 -16.08 -4.05 6.50
N ALA A 50 -16.08 -4.51 7.76
CA ALA A 50 -16.87 -5.66 8.20
C ALA A 50 -18.38 -5.39 8.15
N LYS A 51 -18.85 -4.20 8.57
CA LYS A 51 -20.24 -3.73 8.46
C LYS A 51 -20.66 -3.61 6.99
N TRP A 52 -19.74 -3.17 6.11
CA TRP A 52 -19.97 -3.05 4.68
C TRP A 52 -20.02 -4.43 3.98
N LEU A 53 -19.09 -5.34 4.29
CA LEU A 53 -19.15 -6.74 3.86
C LEU A 53 -20.41 -7.43 4.37
N PHE A 54 -20.77 -7.26 5.65
CA PHE A 54 -21.97 -7.81 6.24
C PHE A 54 -23.23 -7.27 5.55
N GLY A 55 -23.31 -5.95 5.32
CA GLY A 55 -24.42 -5.29 4.61
C GLY A 55 -24.54 -5.71 3.15
N LEU A 56 -23.42 -5.78 2.43
CA LEU A 56 -23.36 -6.28 1.04
C LEU A 56 -23.79 -7.74 0.98
N THR A 57 -23.24 -8.60 1.84
CA THR A 57 -23.56 -10.04 1.85
C THR A 57 -25.00 -10.29 2.26
N THR A 58 -25.54 -9.51 3.21
CA THR A 58 -26.96 -9.52 3.57
C THR A 58 -27.82 -9.06 2.39
N THR A 59 -27.40 -8.04 1.64
CA THR A 59 -28.11 -7.57 0.44
C THR A 59 -28.09 -8.62 -0.67
N ILE A 60 -26.96 -9.28 -0.92
CA ILE A 60 -26.85 -10.39 -1.88
C ILE A 60 -27.75 -11.56 -1.47
N ALA A 61 -27.77 -11.93 -0.18
CA ALA A 61 -28.64 -12.99 0.34
C ALA A 61 -30.13 -12.61 0.28
N ALA A 62 -30.47 -11.34 0.52
CA ALA A 62 -31.84 -10.82 0.40
C ALA A 62 -32.31 -10.77 -1.06
N LEU A 63 -31.46 -10.33 -1.98
CA LEU A 63 -31.74 -10.39 -3.42
C LEU A 63 -31.86 -11.84 -3.90
N GLY A 64 -30.96 -12.73 -3.46
CA GLY A 64 -31.03 -14.16 -3.75
C GLY A 64 -32.34 -14.79 -3.29
N THR A 65 -32.73 -14.58 -2.02
CA THR A 65 -34.03 -15.07 -1.51
C THR A 65 -35.22 -14.41 -2.22
N GLY A 66 -35.15 -13.13 -2.61
CA GLY A 66 -36.17 -12.46 -3.42
C GLY A 66 -36.34 -13.04 -4.83
N PHE A 67 -35.24 -13.33 -5.53
CA PHE A 67 -35.27 -13.96 -6.86
C PHE A 67 -35.56 -15.48 -6.81
N SER A 68 -35.44 -16.12 -5.64
CA SER A 68 -35.50 -17.58 -5.49
C SER A 68 -36.81 -18.23 -5.95
N ASN A 69 -37.96 -17.55 -5.93
CA ASN A 69 -39.21 -18.14 -6.42
C ASN A 69 -39.40 -18.06 -7.95
N ALA A 70 -38.89 -17.00 -8.59
CA ALA A 70 -39.17 -16.69 -10.01
C ALA A 70 -38.01 -17.00 -10.97
N ALA A 71 -36.76 -17.05 -10.47
CA ALA A 71 -35.58 -17.37 -11.25
C ALA A 71 -35.14 -18.83 -11.06
N PHE A 72 -35.17 -19.36 -9.83
CA PHE A 72 -34.73 -20.72 -9.49
C PHE A 72 -35.57 -21.79 -10.20
N SER A 73 -36.87 -21.53 -10.37
CA SER A 73 -37.82 -22.33 -11.15
C SER A 73 -37.52 -22.40 -12.65
N LYS A 74 -36.53 -21.63 -13.13
CA LYS A 74 -36.02 -21.63 -14.51
C LYS A 74 -34.58 -22.17 -14.61
N LEU A 75 -33.92 -22.50 -13.49
CA LEU A 75 -32.57 -23.06 -13.47
C LEU A 75 -32.58 -24.56 -13.79
N SER A 76 -31.51 -25.03 -14.43
CA SER A 76 -31.27 -26.47 -14.63
C SER A 76 -30.77 -27.13 -13.33
N GLY A 77 -30.74 -28.47 -13.26
CA GLY A 77 -30.20 -29.17 -12.09
C GLY A 77 -28.75 -28.79 -11.73
N VAL A 78 -27.92 -28.50 -12.74
CA VAL A 78 -26.54 -28.00 -12.52
C VAL A 78 -26.53 -26.51 -12.19
N GLY A 79 -27.42 -25.70 -12.78
CA GLY A 79 -27.62 -24.30 -12.38
C GLY A 79 -28.04 -24.15 -10.92
N ILE A 80 -28.91 -25.05 -10.44
CA ILE A 80 -29.32 -25.14 -9.03
C ILE A 80 -28.12 -25.44 -8.13
N PHE A 81 -27.22 -26.36 -8.52
CA PHE A 81 -25.99 -26.63 -7.76
C PHE A 81 -25.12 -25.36 -7.62
N PHE A 82 -24.80 -24.67 -8.72
CA PHE A 82 -24.02 -23.42 -8.68
C PHE A 82 -24.72 -22.34 -7.84
N TYR A 83 -26.05 -22.21 -7.95
CA TYR A 83 -26.80 -21.25 -7.14
C TYR A 83 -26.79 -21.60 -5.65
N SER A 84 -26.91 -22.88 -5.29
CA SER A 84 -26.79 -23.36 -3.91
C SER A 84 -25.38 -23.13 -3.35
N SER A 85 -24.33 -23.35 -4.14
CA SER A 85 -22.95 -23.00 -3.77
C SER A 85 -22.77 -21.51 -3.52
N ALA A 86 -23.41 -20.64 -4.33
CA ALA A 86 -23.39 -19.20 -4.11
C ALA A 86 -24.03 -18.81 -2.76
N VAL A 87 -25.21 -19.35 -2.45
CA VAL A 87 -25.90 -19.09 -1.17
C VAL A 87 -25.10 -19.59 0.03
N LEU A 88 -24.45 -20.76 -0.07
CA LEU A 88 -23.55 -21.26 0.99
C LEU A 88 -22.31 -20.38 1.18
N ALA A 89 -21.70 -19.91 0.08
CA ALA A 89 -20.57 -18.98 0.14
C ALA A 89 -20.97 -17.65 0.77
N ALA A 90 -22.13 -17.08 0.42
CA ALA A 90 -22.66 -15.88 1.07
C ALA A 90 -22.90 -16.11 2.58
N GLY A 91 -23.48 -17.25 2.97
CA GLY A 91 -23.69 -17.59 4.38
C GLY A 91 -22.39 -17.66 5.20
N LEU A 92 -21.34 -18.27 4.63
CA LEU A 92 -20.00 -18.32 5.23
C LEU A 92 -19.36 -16.92 5.31
N GLY A 93 -19.45 -16.12 4.24
CA GLY A 93 -18.95 -14.75 4.21
C GLY A 93 -19.60 -13.85 5.26
N LEU A 94 -20.92 -14.00 5.46
CA LEU A 94 -21.67 -13.28 6.48
C LEU A 94 -21.24 -13.68 7.90
N GLY A 95 -21.04 -14.98 8.14
CA GLY A 95 -20.55 -15.50 9.42
C GLY A 95 -19.13 -15.01 9.76
N LEU A 96 -18.23 -14.97 8.77
CA LEU A 96 -16.88 -14.42 8.94
C LEU A 96 -16.91 -12.90 9.18
N ALA A 97 -17.73 -12.14 8.44
CA ALA A 97 -17.90 -10.71 8.69
C ALA A 97 -18.45 -10.42 10.10
N ALA A 98 -19.41 -11.23 10.57
CA ALA A 98 -19.95 -11.13 11.93
C ALA A 98 -18.90 -11.50 13.00
N TRP A 99 -18.06 -12.51 12.77
CA TRP A 99 -16.95 -12.85 13.69
C TRP A 99 -15.90 -11.73 13.75
N ALA A 100 -15.54 -11.11 12.62
CA ALA A 100 -14.64 -9.94 12.62
C ALA A 100 -15.20 -8.75 13.43
N LEU A 101 -16.53 -8.62 13.51
CA LEU A 101 -17.23 -7.64 14.36
C LEU A 101 -17.24 -8.03 15.84
N SER A 102 -17.23 -9.32 16.19
CA SER A 102 -17.29 -9.78 17.60
C SER A 102 -15.93 -9.93 18.29
N GLU A 103 -14.82 -9.65 17.61
CA GLU A 103 -13.47 -9.65 18.19
C GLU A 103 -13.20 -8.30 18.90
N GLU A 104 -13.08 -8.30 20.23
CA GLU A 104 -12.85 -7.10 21.05
C GLU A 104 -11.43 -7.05 21.66
N LEU A 105 -10.95 -5.84 21.98
CA LEU A 105 -9.64 -5.61 22.65
C LEU A 105 -9.71 -5.96 24.14
N THR A 106 -9.70 -7.26 24.43
CA THR A 106 -9.75 -7.79 25.80
C THR A 106 -8.36 -7.91 26.43
N GLY A 107 -8.26 -7.62 27.74
CA GLY A 107 -7.06 -7.90 28.54
C GLY A 107 -5.83 -7.02 28.26
N ALA A 108 -5.98 -5.81 27.68
CA ALA A 108 -4.88 -4.86 27.56
C ALA A 108 -4.49 -4.28 28.94
N ASN A 109 -3.23 -4.44 29.35
CA ASN A 109 -2.68 -3.78 30.53
C ASN A 109 -2.15 -2.39 30.15
N TRP A 110 -2.88 -1.35 30.54
CA TRP A 110 -2.56 0.04 30.21
C TRP A 110 -1.37 0.63 31.00
N ALA A 111 -0.87 -0.08 32.01
CA ALA A 111 0.34 0.30 32.74
C ALA A 111 1.64 -0.27 32.12
N SER A 112 1.55 -1.03 31.02
CA SER A 112 2.72 -1.57 30.32
C SER A 112 2.58 -1.41 28.81
N LEU A 113 3.37 -0.49 28.25
CA LEU A 113 3.46 -0.19 26.83
C LEU A 113 3.61 -1.45 25.96
N GLY A 114 4.54 -2.34 26.35
CA GLY A 114 4.78 -3.62 25.66
C GLY A 114 3.62 -4.63 25.77
N GLN A 115 2.78 -4.59 26.82
CA GLN A 115 1.61 -5.46 26.92
C GLN A 115 0.41 -4.89 26.12
N MET A 116 0.25 -3.56 26.11
CA MET A 116 -0.74 -2.86 25.28
C MET A 116 -0.53 -3.13 23.79
N THR A 117 0.69 -2.92 23.28
CA THR A 117 1.03 -3.11 21.86
C THR A 117 0.87 -4.57 21.42
N ASN A 118 1.37 -5.53 22.23
CA ASN A 118 1.21 -6.95 21.93
C ASN A 118 -0.25 -7.40 21.87
N SER A 119 -1.14 -6.89 22.73
CA SER A 119 -2.57 -7.21 22.66
C SER A 119 -3.25 -6.59 21.44
N LEU A 120 -2.92 -5.34 21.10
CA LEU A 120 -3.42 -4.66 19.90
C LEU A 120 -3.02 -5.37 18.60
N THR A 121 -1.73 -5.63 18.41
CA THR A 121 -1.19 -6.25 17.19
C THR A 121 -1.79 -7.64 16.96
N ARG A 122 -1.98 -8.43 18.02
CA ARG A 122 -2.65 -9.75 17.95
C ARG A 122 -4.10 -9.63 17.49
N LEU A 123 -4.87 -8.66 17.99
CA LEU A 123 -6.25 -8.41 17.55
C LEU A 123 -6.32 -8.03 16.06
N MET A 124 -5.46 -7.10 15.62
CA MET A 124 -5.41 -6.63 14.24
C MET A 124 -5.06 -7.75 13.24
N HIS A 125 -4.06 -8.59 13.55
CA HIS A 125 -3.74 -9.76 12.73
C HIS A 125 -4.85 -10.83 12.74
N ARG A 126 -5.74 -10.85 13.74
CA ARG A 126 -6.89 -11.76 13.80
C ARG A 126 -8.04 -11.23 12.93
N LYS A 127 -8.49 -9.98 13.14
CA LYS A 127 -9.51 -9.32 12.29
C LYS A 127 -9.12 -9.31 10.80
N ARG A 128 -7.88 -8.92 10.45
CA ARG A 128 -7.40 -8.91 9.03
C ARG A 128 -7.43 -10.28 8.36
N ARG A 129 -7.23 -11.38 9.09
CA ARG A 129 -7.35 -12.76 8.56
C ARG A 129 -8.80 -13.18 8.34
N ILE A 130 -9.67 -12.92 9.32
CA ILE A 130 -11.11 -13.25 9.23
C ILE A 130 -11.75 -12.49 8.05
N LEU A 131 -11.44 -11.19 7.92
CA LEU A 131 -11.99 -10.34 6.85
C LEU A 131 -11.55 -10.79 5.44
N ARG A 132 -10.29 -11.21 5.25
CA ARG A 132 -9.85 -11.80 3.96
C ARG A 132 -10.69 -13.03 3.59
N GLY A 133 -11.01 -13.89 4.56
CA GLY A 133 -11.90 -15.02 4.35
C GLY A 133 -13.32 -14.59 3.94
N ALA A 134 -13.88 -13.58 4.61
CA ALA A 134 -15.18 -13.02 4.26
C ALA A 134 -15.21 -12.47 2.82
N THR A 135 -14.19 -11.71 2.42
CA THR A 135 -14.06 -11.17 1.04
C THR A 135 -13.99 -12.29 -0.01
N ILE A 136 -13.21 -13.34 0.23
CA ILE A 136 -13.13 -14.51 -0.68
C ILE A 136 -14.51 -15.18 -0.84
N CYS A 137 -15.23 -15.38 0.27
CA CYS A 137 -16.58 -15.95 0.25
C CYS A 137 -17.58 -15.11 -0.57
N VAL A 138 -17.48 -13.77 -0.53
CA VAL A 138 -18.31 -12.87 -1.35
C VAL A 138 -17.96 -13.00 -2.84
N PHE A 139 -16.68 -13.06 -3.21
CA PHE A 139 -16.28 -13.27 -4.61
C PHE A 139 -16.74 -14.63 -5.15
N VAL A 140 -16.58 -15.71 -4.39
CA VAL A 140 -17.09 -17.05 -4.76
C VAL A 140 -18.62 -17.01 -4.92
N SER A 141 -19.34 -16.32 -4.04
CA SER A 141 -20.79 -16.14 -4.18
C SER A 141 -21.17 -15.45 -5.49
N PHE A 142 -20.50 -14.35 -5.86
CA PHE A 142 -20.77 -13.66 -7.13
C PHE A 142 -20.49 -14.55 -8.35
N ILE A 143 -19.33 -15.21 -8.39
CA ILE A 143 -18.93 -16.05 -9.53
C ILE A 143 -19.92 -17.22 -9.70
N SER A 144 -20.27 -17.92 -8.62
CA SER A 144 -21.23 -19.03 -8.68
C SER A 144 -22.65 -18.57 -9.02
N ALA A 145 -23.09 -17.39 -8.54
CA ALA A 145 -24.39 -16.83 -8.90
C ALA A 145 -24.47 -16.42 -10.39
N SER A 146 -23.39 -15.85 -10.95
CA SER A 146 -23.29 -15.50 -12.37
C SER A 146 -23.16 -16.73 -13.29
N ALA A 147 -22.55 -17.81 -12.81
CA ALA A 147 -22.43 -19.06 -13.56
C ALA A 147 -23.77 -19.81 -13.68
N ALA A 148 -24.65 -19.73 -12.67
CA ALA A 148 -25.89 -20.52 -12.63
C ALA A 148 -26.84 -20.27 -13.82
N PRO A 149 -27.12 -19.02 -14.28
CA PRO A 149 -27.88 -18.77 -15.51
C PRO A 149 -27.15 -19.22 -16.78
N LEU A 150 -25.82 -19.09 -16.84
CA LEU A 150 -25.03 -19.46 -18.03
C LEU A 150 -25.06 -20.99 -18.25
N VAL A 151 -24.74 -21.77 -17.22
CA VAL A 151 -24.79 -23.24 -17.27
C VAL A 151 -26.22 -23.74 -17.49
N THR A 152 -27.22 -23.06 -16.91
CA THR A 152 -28.63 -23.30 -17.22
C THR A 152 -28.94 -23.08 -18.70
N THR A 153 -28.49 -21.98 -19.28
CA THR A 153 -28.76 -21.64 -20.69
C THR A 153 -28.07 -22.62 -21.64
N ILE A 154 -26.89 -23.13 -21.27
CA ILE A 154 -26.19 -24.19 -22.01
C ILE A 154 -26.95 -25.52 -21.93
N GLN A 155 -27.49 -25.91 -20.76
CA GLN A 155 -28.31 -27.13 -20.62
C GLN A 155 -29.74 -27.01 -21.19
N LEU A 156 -30.29 -25.79 -21.28
CA LEU A 156 -31.61 -25.51 -21.87
C LEU A 156 -31.53 -25.02 -23.32
N ASN A 157 -30.35 -25.06 -23.94
CA ASN A 157 -30.13 -24.57 -25.30
C ASN A 157 -30.99 -25.36 -26.31
N PRO A 158 -31.97 -24.73 -27.00
CA PRO A 158 -33.03 -25.44 -27.71
C PRO A 158 -32.59 -26.15 -29.01
N ALA A 159 -31.30 -26.12 -29.36
CA ALA A 159 -30.74 -26.71 -30.58
C ALA A 159 -30.89 -28.24 -30.71
N SER A 160 -31.41 -28.93 -29.69
CA SER A 160 -31.59 -30.40 -29.65
C SER A 160 -33.03 -30.89 -29.84
N HIS A 161 -34.05 -30.02 -29.87
CA HIS A 161 -35.47 -30.44 -29.89
C HIS A 161 -36.31 -29.64 -30.90
N PRO A 162 -36.97 -30.31 -31.87
CA PRO A 162 -37.80 -29.64 -32.89
C PRO A 162 -39.10 -29.06 -32.32
N SER A 163 -39.71 -28.14 -33.07
CA SER A 163 -41.05 -27.60 -32.83
C SER A 163 -42.00 -28.08 -33.92
N GLY A 164 -43.25 -28.41 -33.56
CA GLY A 164 -44.25 -28.91 -34.51
C GLY A 164 -45.40 -29.66 -33.81
N ILE A 165 -46.07 -30.52 -34.59
CA ILE A 165 -47.03 -31.50 -34.09
C ILE A 165 -46.31 -32.58 -33.27
N VAL A 166 -46.95 -33.09 -32.21
CA VAL A 166 -46.39 -34.14 -31.35
C VAL A 166 -47.47 -35.15 -31.01
N VAL A 167 -47.48 -36.30 -31.68
CA VAL A 167 -48.41 -37.39 -31.37
C VAL A 167 -47.71 -38.42 -30.48
N SER A 168 -48.26 -38.64 -29.28
CA SER A 168 -47.86 -39.77 -28.44
C SER A 168 -48.73 -40.97 -28.83
N ILE A 169 -48.09 -42.03 -29.32
CA ILE A 169 -48.77 -43.26 -29.71
C ILE A 169 -48.50 -44.32 -28.64
N SER A 170 -49.56 -44.98 -28.14
CA SER A 170 -49.42 -46.11 -27.23
C SER A 170 -50.57 -47.10 -27.37
N GLY A 171 -50.28 -48.40 -27.50
CA GLY A 171 -51.33 -49.38 -27.77
C GLY A 171 -51.98 -49.12 -29.13
N HIS A 172 -53.30 -49.09 -29.14
CA HIS A 172 -54.12 -48.54 -30.24
C HIS A 172 -54.69 -47.16 -29.85
N ASP A 173 -54.06 -46.49 -28.89
CA ASP A 173 -54.49 -45.20 -28.38
C ASP A 173 -53.62 -44.07 -28.93
N VAL A 174 -54.31 -42.99 -29.29
CA VAL A 174 -53.71 -41.77 -29.84
C VAL A 174 -53.86 -40.67 -28.79
N GLU A 175 -52.74 -40.09 -28.38
CA GLU A 175 -52.73 -38.85 -27.61
C GLU A 175 -52.04 -37.76 -28.46
N PRO A 176 -52.81 -37.11 -29.37
CA PRO A 176 -52.29 -36.08 -30.26
C PRO A 176 -52.11 -34.77 -29.49
N GLY A 177 -51.03 -34.06 -29.81
CA GLY A 177 -50.65 -32.84 -29.14
C GLY A 177 -49.82 -31.92 -30.02
N ILE A 178 -49.50 -30.75 -29.48
CA ILE A 178 -48.70 -29.72 -30.15
C ILE A 178 -47.72 -29.08 -29.19
N SER A 179 -46.48 -28.90 -29.66
CA SER A 179 -45.38 -28.28 -28.93
C SER A 179 -44.86 -27.08 -29.72
N LEU A 180 -45.59 -25.98 -29.63
CA LEU A 180 -45.22 -24.69 -30.24
C LEU A 180 -44.57 -23.78 -29.21
N ARG A 181 -43.54 -23.03 -29.62
CA ARG A 181 -42.83 -22.03 -28.82
C ARG A 181 -42.59 -20.77 -29.65
N GLY A 182 -42.36 -19.63 -29.00
CA GLY A 182 -42.09 -18.37 -29.68
C GLY A 182 -43.33 -17.71 -30.29
N LEU A 183 -44.51 -18.03 -29.76
CA LEU A 183 -45.77 -17.37 -30.12
C LEU A 183 -46.03 -16.18 -29.18
N ARG A 184 -46.87 -15.23 -29.58
CA ARG A 184 -47.32 -14.16 -28.67
C ARG A 184 -48.24 -14.74 -27.59
N PRO A 185 -48.10 -14.38 -26.29
CA PRO A 185 -49.09 -14.72 -25.27
C PRO A 185 -50.52 -14.33 -25.69
N GLY A 186 -51.51 -15.12 -25.29
CA GLY A 186 -52.90 -15.01 -25.77
C GLY A 186 -53.17 -15.50 -27.21
N ALA A 187 -52.16 -15.89 -28.00
CA ALA A 187 -52.39 -16.40 -29.35
C ALA A 187 -53.05 -17.79 -29.35
N LYS A 188 -53.88 -18.06 -30.37
CA LYS A 188 -54.58 -19.33 -30.55
C LYS A 188 -53.86 -20.23 -31.55
N ALA A 189 -53.71 -21.50 -31.19
CA ALA A 189 -53.45 -22.58 -32.13
C ALA A 189 -54.65 -23.54 -32.14
N LYS A 190 -55.02 -24.01 -33.34
CA LYS A 190 -56.06 -24.99 -33.57
C LYS A 190 -55.44 -26.26 -34.14
N LEU A 191 -55.71 -27.39 -33.51
CA LEU A 191 -55.33 -28.73 -33.95
C LEU A 191 -56.59 -29.45 -34.44
N GLU A 192 -56.60 -29.87 -35.69
CA GLU A 192 -57.71 -30.61 -36.31
C GLU A 192 -57.22 -31.97 -36.78
N ILE A 193 -58.03 -33.00 -36.55
CA ILE A 193 -57.67 -34.39 -36.75
C ILE A 193 -58.72 -35.04 -37.63
N TYR A 194 -58.26 -35.64 -38.72
CA TYR A 194 -59.08 -36.33 -39.69
C TYR A 194 -58.64 -37.79 -39.79
N ARG A 195 -59.61 -38.69 -39.96
CA ARG A 195 -59.33 -40.08 -40.35
C ARG A 195 -59.50 -40.19 -41.86
N ASP A 196 -58.59 -40.89 -42.52
CA ASP A 196 -58.88 -41.46 -43.84
C ASP A 196 -59.34 -42.91 -43.64
N ALA A 197 -60.61 -43.15 -43.95
CA ALA A 197 -61.17 -44.48 -44.07
C ALA A 197 -61.70 -44.66 -45.50
N ALA A 198 -60.99 -45.47 -46.29
CA ALA A 198 -61.34 -45.81 -47.68
C ALA A 198 -61.52 -44.59 -48.62
N GLY A 199 -60.67 -43.56 -48.50
CA GLY A 199 -60.68 -42.39 -49.38
C GLY A 199 -61.71 -41.33 -49.01
N LYS A 200 -62.27 -41.40 -47.79
CA LYS A 200 -63.25 -40.45 -47.27
C LYS A 200 -62.71 -39.81 -45.99
N VAL A 201 -62.30 -38.55 -46.12
CA VAL A 201 -61.71 -37.76 -45.03
C VAL A 201 -62.81 -37.27 -44.10
N GLU A 202 -62.86 -37.80 -42.88
CA GLU A 202 -63.87 -37.44 -41.88
C GLU A 202 -63.21 -36.80 -40.64
N PRO A 203 -63.73 -35.66 -40.13
CA PRO A 203 -63.19 -35.03 -38.93
C PRO A 203 -63.47 -35.89 -37.69
N VAL A 204 -62.42 -36.20 -36.93
CA VAL A 204 -62.47 -36.99 -35.70
C VAL A 204 -62.58 -36.08 -34.48
N ALA A 205 -61.75 -35.04 -34.42
CA ALA A 205 -61.72 -34.07 -33.34
C ALA A 205 -61.07 -32.75 -33.77
N ALA A 206 -61.43 -31.66 -33.08
CA ALA A 206 -60.77 -30.37 -33.21
C ALA A 206 -60.57 -29.75 -31.82
N PHE A 207 -59.37 -29.25 -31.56
CA PHE A 207 -58.97 -28.65 -30.29
C PHE A 207 -58.41 -27.26 -30.55
N THR A 208 -58.75 -26.28 -29.71
CA THR A 208 -58.15 -24.93 -29.78
C THR A 208 -57.53 -24.61 -28.44
N GLN A 209 -56.23 -24.35 -28.43
CA GLN A 209 -55.49 -23.98 -27.23
C GLN A 209 -54.93 -22.56 -27.37
N ILE A 210 -54.90 -21.84 -26.25
CA ILE A 210 -54.28 -20.53 -26.13
C ILE A 210 -52.87 -20.71 -25.54
N THR A 211 -51.90 -19.96 -26.04
CA THR A 211 -50.52 -19.88 -25.51
C THR A 211 -50.51 -19.44 -24.05
N ASP A 212 -49.64 -20.05 -23.26
CA ASP A 212 -49.31 -19.55 -21.92
C ASP A 212 -48.49 -18.24 -21.98
N ASP A 213 -48.28 -17.63 -20.81
CA ASP A 213 -47.55 -16.37 -20.63
C ASP A 213 -46.07 -16.45 -21.05
N SER A 214 -45.54 -17.65 -21.32
CA SER A 214 -44.19 -17.87 -21.85
C SER A 214 -44.15 -17.96 -23.39
N GLY A 215 -45.29 -17.75 -24.06
CA GLY A 215 -45.39 -17.85 -25.53
C GLY A 215 -45.32 -19.29 -26.04
N LYS A 216 -45.70 -20.25 -25.19
CA LYS A 216 -45.68 -21.69 -25.48
C LYS A 216 -47.10 -22.25 -25.55
N ILE A 217 -47.31 -23.24 -26.42
CA ILE A 217 -48.39 -24.22 -26.29
C ILE A 217 -47.75 -25.59 -26.10
N SER A 218 -48.24 -26.32 -25.11
CA SER A 218 -47.82 -27.67 -24.75
C SER A 218 -49.07 -28.53 -24.51
N PHE A 219 -49.91 -28.64 -25.54
CA PHE A 219 -51.22 -29.27 -25.45
C PHE A 219 -51.14 -30.77 -25.77
N ARG A 220 -51.92 -31.58 -25.07
CA ARG A 220 -52.29 -32.94 -25.45
C ARG A 220 -53.80 -33.08 -25.31
N ALA A 221 -54.44 -33.68 -26.29
CA ALA A 221 -55.87 -33.97 -26.27
C ALA A 221 -56.20 -35.14 -25.33
N SER A 222 -57.48 -35.27 -24.96
CA SER A 222 -57.98 -36.50 -24.33
C SER A 222 -57.67 -37.72 -25.19
N LYS A 223 -56.85 -38.62 -24.65
CA LYS A 223 -56.49 -39.92 -25.22
C LYS A 223 -57.72 -40.66 -25.78
N PHE A 224 -57.69 -41.05 -27.06
CA PHE A 224 -58.76 -41.85 -27.67
C PHE A 224 -58.21 -43.12 -28.34
N THR A 225 -58.98 -44.20 -28.25
CA THR A 225 -58.65 -45.50 -28.84
C THR A 225 -59.18 -45.58 -30.27
N ILE A 226 -58.31 -45.90 -31.23
CA ILE A 226 -58.69 -46.26 -32.60
C ILE A 226 -58.83 -47.78 -32.74
N SER A 227 -59.36 -48.25 -33.87
CA SER A 227 -59.54 -49.68 -34.12
C SER A 227 -58.18 -50.42 -34.13
N PRO A 228 -58.12 -51.74 -33.81
CA PRO A 228 -56.87 -52.50 -33.85
C PRO A 228 -56.18 -52.58 -35.22
N GLU A 229 -56.89 -52.24 -36.29
CA GLU A 229 -56.42 -52.25 -37.67
C GLU A 229 -55.58 -51.01 -38.05
N LYS A 230 -54.76 -51.14 -39.10
CA LYS A 230 -53.87 -50.06 -39.56
C LYS A 230 -54.68 -48.89 -40.14
N GLN A 231 -54.77 -47.79 -39.40
CA GLN A 231 -55.41 -46.54 -39.84
C GLN A 231 -54.36 -45.45 -40.07
N ASN A 232 -54.67 -44.55 -41.02
CA ASN A 232 -53.93 -43.32 -41.25
C ASN A 232 -54.74 -42.14 -40.67
N LEU A 233 -54.09 -41.32 -39.85
CA LEU A 233 -54.66 -40.09 -39.30
C LEU A 233 -53.92 -38.89 -39.85
N LYS A 234 -54.66 -37.95 -40.45
CA LYS A 234 -54.15 -36.66 -40.89
C LYS A 234 -54.36 -35.62 -39.80
N ILE A 235 -53.30 -34.96 -39.38
CA ILE A 235 -53.33 -33.92 -38.35
C ILE A 235 -52.92 -32.59 -38.96
N VAL A 236 -53.75 -31.57 -38.76
CA VAL A 236 -53.58 -30.21 -39.30
C VAL A 236 -53.48 -29.24 -38.13
N LEU A 237 -52.37 -28.51 -38.05
CA LEU A 237 -52.09 -27.52 -37.02
C LEU A 237 -52.07 -26.13 -37.64
N THR A 238 -53.01 -25.27 -37.24
CA THR A 238 -53.11 -23.87 -37.73
C THR A 238 -52.95 -22.89 -36.57
N TYR A 239 -52.04 -21.92 -36.69
CA TYR A 239 -51.73 -20.96 -35.62
C TYR A 239 -51.15 -19.65 -36.15
N LEU A 240 -51.22 -18.58 -35.34
CA LEU A 240 -50.60 -17.29 -35.67
C LEU A 240 -49.18 -17.21 -35.08
N ARG A 241 -48.17 -16.92 -35.92
CA ARG A 241 -46.80 -16.62 -35.49
C ARG A 241 -46.49 -15.15 -35.84
N GLY A 242 -46.55 -14.28 -34.83
CA GLY A 242 -46.70 -12.85 -35.08
C GLY A 242 -48.14 -12.55 -35.50
N ASP A 243 -48.32 -12.03 -36.71
CA ASP A 243 -49.64 -11.80 -37.33
C ASP A 243 -49.91 -12.74 -38.52
N ASP A 244 -48.92 -13.55 -38.93
CA ASP A 244 -49.02 -14.47 -40.06
C ASP A 244 -49.63 -15.82 -39.65
N LEU A 245 -50.57 -16.32 -40.47
CA LEU A 245 -51.24 -17.60 -40.27
C LEU A 245 -50.39 -18.76 -40.83
N GLN A 246 -49.81 -19.56 -39.93
CA GLN A 246 -49.09 -20.78 -40.25
C GLN A 246 -50.04 -21.98 -40.27
N ARG A 247 -49.81 -22.91 -41.20
CA ARG A 247 -50.50 -24.21 -41.28
C ARG A 247 -49.48 -25.31 -41.53
N GLU A 248 -49.37 -26.23 -40.59
CA GLU A 248 -48.54 -27.43 -40.63
C GLU A 248 -49.45 -28.66 -40.77
N GLU A 249 -49.02 -29.68 -41.51
CA GLU A 249 -49.76 -30.93 -41.68
C GLU A 249 -48.83 -32.13 -41.55
N GLU A 250 -49.23 -33.14 -40.77
CA GLU A 250 -48.51 -34.41 -40.64
C GLU A 250 -49.48 -35.59 -40.69
N ASP A 251 -49.07 -36.66 -41.37
CA ASP A 251 -49.84 -37.88 -41.59
C ASP A 251 -49.22 -39.04 -40.78
N PHE A 252 -50.02 -39.66 -39.91
CA PHE A 252 -49.56 -40.66 -38.91
C PHE A 252 -50.15 -42.06 -39.13
N THR A 253 -49.34 -43.08 -38.82
CA THR A 253 -49.72 -44.50 -38.75
C THR A 253 -49.21 -45.07 -37.41
N ILE A 254 -49.97 -45.97 -36.76
CA ILE A 254 -49.96 -46.05 -35.27
C ILE A 254 -49.63 -47.46 -34.71
N SER A 255 -48.63 -47.55 -33.82
CA SER A 255 -48.21 -48.70 -32.98
C SER A 255 -47.35 -48.28 -31.74
N GLN A 256 -47.36 -49.07 -30.64
CA GLN A 256 -47.19 -48.76 -29.16
C GLN A 256 -45.86 -48.12 -28.61
N GLN A 257 -45.64 -47.67 -27.33
CA GLN A 257 -46.34 -47.77 -26.00
C GLN A 257 -46.07 -46.56 -24.98
N MET A 258 -45.96 -46.77 -23.64
CA MET A 258 -46.14 -45.80 -22.49
C MET A 258 -45.32 -46.20 -21.21
N PRO A 259 -45.40 -45.60 -19.96
CA PRO A 259 -46.03 -44.36 -19.37
C PRO A 259 -45.16 -43.55 -18.30
N GLU A 260 -45.78 -42.59 -17.56
CA GLU A 260 -45.40 -42.05 -16.18
C GLU A 260 -44.08 -41.22 -16.00
N SER A 261 -43.70 -40.57 -14.87
CA SER A 261 -44.34 -39.70 -13.81
C SER A 261 -43.22 -39.00 -12.93
N ARG A 262 -43.33 -38.36 -11.73
CA ARG A 262 -44.35 -38.04 -10.67
C ARG A 262 -43.99 -36.71 -9.91
N ARG A 263 -44.29 -36.46 -8.60
CA ARG A 263 -44.18 -35.12 -7.92
C ARG A 263 -44.21 -35.03 -6.35
N GLY A 264 -43.90 -33.84 -5.77
CA GLY A 264 -44.10 -33.34 -4.36
C GLY A 264 -43.44 -31.93 -4.14
N SER A 265 -43.41 -31.20 -3.00
CA SER A 265 -44.25 -31.03 -1.75
C SER A 265 -43.75 -29.81 -0.87
N GLY A 266 -44.47 -29.33 0.18
CA GLY A 266 -44.11 -28.21 1.13
C GLY A 266 -45.32 -27.69 1.97
N GLY A 267 -45.30 -26.72 2.94
CA GLY A 267 -44.31 -25.86 3.66
C GLY A 267 -45.01 -24.79 4.58
N GLY A 268 -44.36 -24.06 5.54
CA GLY A 268 -45.04 -23.03 6.42
C GLY A 268 -44.18 -22.10 7.38
N PRO A 269 -44.57 -20.81 7.67
CA PRO A 269 -43.89 -19.75 8.53
C PRO A 269 -44.71 -19.34 9.84
N PRO A 270 -44.73 -18.12 10.50
CA PRO A 270 -44.01 -16.79 10.46
C PRO A 270 -43.73 -16.04 11.85
N THR A 271 -43.55 -14.66 11.87
CA THR A 271 -43.76 -13.62 12.98
C THR A 271 -42.78 -13.50 14.21
N VAL A 272 -42.69 -12.46 15.12
CA VAL A 272 -42.79 -10.93 15.24
C VAL A 272 -42.56 -10.53 16.76
N LYS A 273 -42.18 -9.39 17.41
CA LYS A 273 -41.78 -7.90 17.36
C LYS A 273 -40.80 -7.63 18.60
N LYS A 274 -40.11 -6.51 19.01
CA LYS A 274 -40.06 -5.00 18.96
C LYS A 274 -40.95 -4.19 19.98
N PRO A 275 -40.59 -2.96 20.51
CA PRO A 275 -39.28 -2.28 20.85
C PRO A 275 -39.28 -1.21 22.05
N VAL A 276 -38.28 -0.27 22.14
CA VAL A 276 -38.21 1.14 22.76
C VAL A 276 -37.07 1.45 23.82
N THR A 277 -36.61 2.72 23.96
CA THR A 277 -35.39 3.31 24.66
C THR A 277 -35.72 4.64 25.44
N PRO A 278 -34.88 5.66 25.87
CA PRO A 278 -33.40 6.00 25.81
C PRO A 278 -32.74 6.78 27.04
N ALA A 279 -31.55 7.43 26.85
CA ALA A 279 -30.96 8.68 27.50
C ALA A 279 -30.24 8.67 28.91
N THR A 280 -29.42 9.66 29.41
CA THR A 280 -28.31 10.60 28.93
C THR A 280 -27.56 11.36 30.10
N LEU A 281 -26.44 12.11 29.82
CA LEU A 281 -25.81 13.31 30.52
C LEU A 281 -24.53 13.25 31.45
N LYS A 282 -23.43 13.96 31.02
CA LYS A 282 -22.39 14.88 31.66
C LYS A 282 -21.79 14.63 33.10
N ASN A 283 -20.58 15.09 33.56
CA ASN A 283 -19.76 16.32 33.31
C ASN A 283 -18.22 16.28 33.79
N HIS A 284 -17.49 17.43 33.81
CA HIS A 284 -16.00 17.73 33.84
C HIS A 284 -15.06 17.50 35.10
N GLY A 285 -13.70 17.68 34.95
CA GLY A 285 -12.82 18.36 35.97
C GLY A 285 -11.24 18.22 36.03
N ASN A 286 -10.45 19.18 35.47
CA ASN A 286 -9.10 19.78 35.80
C ASN A 286 -7.75 19.05 36.22
N ARG A 287 -6.59 19.75 36.02
CA ARG A 287 -5.15 19.46 36.38
C ARG A 287 -4.58 20.38 37.50
N PRO A 288 -3.29 20.26 37.99
CA PRO A 288 -2.16 21.12 37.52
C PRO A 288 -0.67 20.56 37.62
N GLN A 289 0.32 21.47 37.44
CA GLN A 289 1.82 21.44 37.29
C GLN A 289 2.68 21.30 38.61
N SER A 290 4.04 21.49 38.69
CA SER A 290 5.29 21.05 37.97
C SER A 290 6.54 21.83 38.50
N VAL A 291 7.77 21.27 38.66
CA VAL A 291 9.00 21.99 39.16
C VAL A 291 10.34 21.45 38.55
N LEU A 292 11.42 22.27 38.47
CA LEU A 292 12.74 21.99 37.84
C LEU A 292 13.95 22.41 38.73
N ALA A 293 15.18 21.90 38.46
CA ALA A 293 16.45 22.29 39.12
C ALA A 293 17.68 22.28 38.16
N LEU A 294 18.85 22.79 38.60
CA LEU A 294 20.02 23.17 37.75
C LEU A 294 21.34 22.40 38.01
N THR A 295 22.29 22.48 37.07
CA THR A 295 23.56 21.71 36.99
C THR A 295 24.84 22.57 36.99
N PRO A 296 26.01 22.02 37.42
CA PRO A 296 27.34 22.66 37.29
C PRO A 296 28.01 22.43 35.91
N GLN A 297 29.20 23.01 35.70
CA GLN A 297 29.83 23.20 34.38
C GLN A 297 31.28 22.66 34.30
N ILE A 298 31.73 22.21 33.12
CA ILE A 298 33.04 21.57 32.88
C ILE A 298 33.86 22.37 31.82
N ARG A 299 35.18 22.14 31.78
CA ARG A 299 36.17 22.87 30.94
C ARG A 299 35.88 22.80 29.44
N ALA A 300 36.28 23.84 28.71
CA ALA A 300 36.02 23.99 27.28
C ALA A 300 37.26 23.79 26.39
N ALA A 301 37.15 22.84 25.48
CA ALA A 301 37.65 22.91 24.09
C ALA A 301 36.56 22.30 23.18
N GLY A 302 35.30 22.68 23.44
CA GLY A 302 34.12 21.95 22.97
C GLY A 302 33.56 22.42 21.62
N LEU A 303 32.66 21.58 21.11
CA LEU A 303 31.84 21.78 19.92
C LEU A 303 31.37 23.24 19.71
N LYS A 304 31.50 23.72 18.48
CA LYS A 304 30.72 24.84 17.95
C LYS A 304 29.59 24.33 17.07
N ALA A 305 28.52 25.10 17.00
CA ALA A 305 27.47 24.92 16.03
C ALA A 305 27.04 26.25 15.40
N GLY A 306 26.69 26.21 14.12
CA GLY A 306 26.04 27.28 13.37
C GLY A 306 24.88 26.71 12.55
N ALA A 307 23.98 27.58 12.08
CA ALA A 307 22.82 27.17 11.31
C ALA A 307 22.37 28.24 10.30
N ALA A 308 21.71 27.81 9.23
CA ALA A 308 21.06 28.68 8.26
C ALA A 308 19.91 27.96 7.53
N LYS A 309 18.84 28.72 7.20
CA LYS A 309 17.67 28.29 6.43
C LYS A 309 17.48 29.20 5.23
N ALA A 310 16.99 28.68 4.10
CA ALA A 310 16.78 29.48 2.89
C ALA A 310 15.71 28.86 1.98
N VAL A 311 14.86 29.71 1.41
CA VAL A 311 13.82 29.30 0.46
C VAL A 311 14.45 28.75 -0.82
N ILE A 312 13.98 27.58 -1.23
CA ILE A 312 14.28 26.90 -2.51
C ILE A 312 13.03 26.71 -3.37
N THR A 313 11.87 27.25 -2.99
CA THR A 313 10.63 27.17 -3.78
C THR A 313 10.82 27.71 -5.21
N PRO A 314 10.45 26.96 -6.26
CA PRO A 314 10.46 27.46 -7.63
C PRO A 314 9.31 28.46 -7.89
N ASP A 315 9.49 29.43 -8.78
CA ASP A 315 8.42 30.35 -9.16
C ASP A 315 7.46 29.73 -10.19
N VAL A 316 6.45 29.03 -9.65
CA VAL A 316 5.33 28.41 -10.40
C VAL A 316 4.49 29.40 -11.22
N LYS A 317 4.69 30.72 -11.07
CA LYS A 317 3.97 31.75 -11.85
C LYS A 317 4.71 32.15 -13.13
N THR A 318 6.03 31.95 -13.18
CA THR A 318 6.87 32.27 -14.34
C THR A 318 7.36 31.03 -15.09
N SER A 319 7.47 29.88 -14.41
CA SER A 319 7.98 28.63 -14.98
C SER A 319 7.01 27.46 -14.78
N LYS A 320 6.93 26.54 -15.77
CA LYS A 320 6.13 25.32 -15.63
C LYS A 320 6.91 24.28 -14.80
N VAL A 321 6.55 24.16 -13.53
CA VAL A 321 7.16 23.20 -12.60
C VAL A 321 6.44 21.85 -12.69
N TYR A 322 7.20 20.78 -12.96
CA TYR A 322 6.74 19.40 -12.78
C TYR A 322 7.00 18.95 -11.34
N MET A 323 6.08 18.15 -10.78
CA MET A 323 6.16 17.65 -9.40
C MET A 323 6.60 16.19 -9.39
N ALA A 324 7.43 15.81 -8.43
CA ALA A 324 8.11 14.52 -8.38
C ALA A 324 7.23 13.34 -7.87
N GLY A 325 7.80 12.14 -7.74
CA GLY A 325 7.17 11.01 -7.05
C GLY A 325 6.02 10.30 -7.79
N PHE A 326 4.80 10.83 -7.70
CA PHE A 326 3.55 10.14 -8.08
C PHE A 326 3.26 9.94 -9.59
N GLY A 327 4.27 10.06 -10.45
CA GLY A 327 4.16 9.79 -11.89
C GLY A 327 4.16 11.05 -12.78
N ASN A 328 4.31 10.82 -14.08
CA ASN A 328 4.60 11.85 -15.08
C ASN A 328 3.50 12.91 -15.24
N ASN A 329 3.92 14.12 -15.63
CA ASN A 329 3.06 15.26 -15.97
C ASN A 329 2.13 15.72 -14.83
N ARG A 330 2.49 15.48 -13.55
CA ARG A 330 1.93 16.27 -12.44
C ARG A 330 2.62 17.64 -12.47
N VAL A 331 1.82 18.71 -12.47
CA VAL A 331 2.28 20.09 -12.71
C VAL A 331 1.76 20.96 -11.57
N ALA A 332 2.64 21.77 -10.99
CA ALA A 332 2.26 22.68 -9.92
C ALA A 332 1.32 23.79 -10.45
N THR A 333 0.23 24.01 -9.73
CA THR A 333 -0.75 25.09 -9.98
C THR A 333 -0.59 26.25 -8.99
N GLY A 334 0.20 26.05 -7.93
CA GLY A 334 0.46 27.05 -6.90
C GLY A 334 1.49 26.55 -5.87
N VAL A 335 1.61 27.30 -4.78
CA VAL A 335 2.42 26.99 -3.61
C VAL A 335 1.50 27.09 -2.40
N HIS A 336 1.53 26.10 -1.51
CA HIS A 336 0.90 26.15 -0.19
C HIS A 336 1.87 26.75 0.83
N ASP A 337 3.09 26.22 0.88
CA ASP A 337 4.18 26.67 1.74
C ASP A 337 5.55 26.62 1.03
N ASP A 338 6.51 27.37 1.57
CA ASP A 338 7.87 27.42 1.02
C ASP A 338 8.65 26.14 1.29
N LEU A 339 9.31 25.63 0.25
CA LEU A 339 10.38 24.63 0.35
C LEU A 339 11.65 25.31 0.85
N TYR A 340 12.41 24.65 1.72
CA TYR A 340 13.67 25.16 2.24
C TYR A 340 14.86 24.19 2.06
N VAL A 341 16.04 24.76 1.86
CA VAL A 341 17.28 24.14 2.33
C VAL A 341 17.58 24.62 3.75
N ARG A 342 17.90 23.68 4.64
CA ARG A 342 18.23 23.92 6.05
C ARG A 342 19.58 23.25 6.32
N CYS A 343 20.58 24.04 6.73
CA CYS A 343 21.94 23.58 6.98
C CYS A 343 22.33 23.82 8.44
N VAL A 344 22.97 22.82 9.04
CA VAL A 344 23.69 22.91 10.32
C VAL A 344 25.18 22.75 10.07
N ALA A 345 26.00 23.59 10.70
CA ALA A 345 27.46 23.50 10.70
C ALA A 345 27.94 23.11 12.10
N LEU A 346 28.96 22.25 12.16
CA LEU A 346 29.48 21.63 13.37
C LEU A 346 31.00 21.58 13.31
N ALA A 347 31.68 22.21 14.28
CA ALA A 347 33.14 22.21 14.33
C ALA A 347 33.65 21.74 15.69
N ALA A 348 34.47 20.68 15.69
CA ALA A 348 35.17 20.16 16.87
C ALA A 348 36.44 19.42 16.45
N GLY A 349 37.49 19.46 17.27
CA GLY A 349 38.82 18.99 16.90
C GLY A 349 39.38 19.76 15.70
N ASN A 350 39.73 19.03 14.63
CA ASN A 350 40.20 19.60 13.36
C ASN A 350 39.11 19.65 12.27
N GLU A 351 37.92 19.11 12.54
CA GLU A 351 36.84 18.97 11.54
C GLU A 351 35.87 20.15 11.60
N ASN A 352 35.36 20.53 10.42
CA ASN A 352 34.23 21.42 10.24
C ASN A 352 33.27 20.78 9.23
N LEU A 353 32.19 20.22 9.75
CA LEU A 353 31.19 19.46 9.04
C LEU A 353 29.93 20.31 8.85
N VAL A 354 29.53 20.54 7.60
CA VAL A 354 28.23 21.12 7.27
C VAL A 354 27.30 20.03 6.74
N MET A 355 26.11 19.92 7.32
CA MET A 355 25.07 18.99 6.88
C MET A 355 23.84 19.79 6.48
N CYS A 356 23.41 19.64 5.23
CA CYS A 356 22.23 20.31 4.67
C CYS A 356 21.16 19.28 4.31
N ALA A 357 19.91 19.54 4.72
CA ALA A 357 18.73 18.86 4.22
C ALA A 357 17.91 19.82 3.36
N SER A 358 17.38 19.34 2.24
CA SER A 358 16.57 20.13 1.29
C SER A 358 15.20 19.48 1.08
N ASP A 359 14.15 20.29 1.10
CA ASP A 359 12.78 19.86 0.80
C ASP A 359 12.64 19.55 -0.71
N LEU A 360 13.02 18.32 -1.08
CA LEU A 360 13.19 17.82 -2.45
C LEU A 360 13.01 16.29 -2.47
N ILE A 361 12.67 15.74 -3.64
CA ILE A 361 12.57 14.29 -3.88
C ILE A 361 13.93 13.57 -3.77
N GLY A 362 15.00 14.21 -4.23
CA GLY A 362 16.32 13.61 -4.44
C GLY A 362 17.28 14.59 -5.12
N PHE A 363 18.58 14.32 -5.02
CA PHE A 363 19.62 15.21 -5.55
C PHE A 363 20.85 14.37 -5.93
N PHE A 364 21.35 14.51 -7.15
CA PHE A 364 22.35 13.60 -7.70
C PHE A 364 23.79 13.96 -7.28
N TYR A 365 24.67 12.95 -7.24
CA TYR A 365 26.10 13.13 -6.90
C TYR A 365 26.78 14.23 -7.71
N ASP A 366 26.45 14.32 -9.01
CA ASP A 366 26.94 15.37 -9.92
C ASP A 366 26.66 16.80 -9.41
N ASP A 367 25.50 17.05 -8.81
CA ASP A 367 25.12 18.37 -8.27
C ASP A 367 25.69 18.58 -6.86
N VAL A 368 25.75 17.53 -6.04
CA VAL A 368 26.40 17.56 -4.72
C VAL A 368 27.89 17.94 -4.84
N LEU A 369 28.57 17.47 -5.88
CA LEU A 369 29.95 17.88 -6.17
C LEU A 369 30.05 19.37 -6.51
N LYS A 370 29.14 19.93 -7.34
CA LYS A 370 29.10 21.38 -7.61
C LYS A 370 28.87 22.20 -6.34
N VAL A 371 27.95 21.77 -5.48
CA VAL A 371 27.71 22.40 -4.17
C VAL A 371 28.99 22.38 -3.33
N ARG A 372 29.68 21.24 -3.25
CA ARG A 372 30.95 21.09 -2.53
C ARG A 372 32.05 22.01 -3.06
N GLU A 373 32.19 22.15 -4.38
CA GLU A 373 33.13 23.10 -5.00
C GLU A 373 32.80 24.55 -4.64
N LYS A 374 31.53 24.95 -4.75
CA LYS A 374 31.04 26.30 -4.39
C LYS A 374 31.28 26.61 -2.90
N VAL A 375 31.02 25.66 -1.99
CA VAL A 375 31.31 25.82 -0.55
C VAL A 375 32.81 25.94 -0.31
N LYS A 376 33.62 25.03 -0.84
CA LYS A 376 35.08 25.02 -0.66
C LYS A 376 35.76 26.31 -1.16
N ALA A 377 35.23 26.92 -2.21
CA ALA A 377 35.72 28.20 -2.73
C ALA A 377 35.35 29.41 -1.84
N ALA A 378 34.29 29.31 -1.04
CA ALA A 378 33.74 30.41 -0.24
C ALA A 378 33.98 30.27 1.28
N ALA A 379 34.17 29.05 1.79
CA ALA A 379 34.45 28.70 3.17
C ALA A 379 35.47 27.54 3.20
N PRO A 380 36.74 27.79 2.87
CA PRO A 380 37.80 26.76 2.84
C PRO A 380 38.10 26.14 4.21
N GLU A 381 37.57 26.70 5.29
CA GLU A 381 37.54 26.13 6.64
C GLU A 381 36.65 24.89 6.78
N VAL A 382 35.67 24.69 5.88
CA VAL A 382 34.76 23.53 5.90
C VAL A 382 35.47 22.30 5.33
N THR A 383 35.64 21.27 6.15
CA THR A 383 36.32 20.01 5.79
C THR A 383 35.39 19.02 5.10
N ALA A 384 34.10 19.00 5.47
CA ALA A 384 33.11 18.09 4.92
C ALA A 384 31.76 18.78 4.69
N VAL A 385 31.08 18.44 3.58
CA VAL A 385 29.71 18.87 3.28
C VAL A 385 28.86 17.65 2.92
N ILE A 386 27.81 17.41 3.68
CA ILE A 386 26.77 16.43 3.38
C ILE A 386 25.54 17.18 2.85
N VAL A 387 24.96 16.71 1.75
CA VAL A 387 23.70 17.24 1.19
C VAL A 387 22.71 16.08 1.08
N ALA A 388 21.59 16.18 1.76
CA ALA A 388 20.52 15.19 1.73
C ALA A 388 19.19 15.81 1.28
N SER A 389 18.29 14.95 0.81
CA SER A 389 16.92 15.30 0.43
C SER A 389 15.94 14.77 1.49
N THR A 390 14.81 15.45 1.69
CA THR A 390 13.73 14.92 2.55
C THR A 390 12.97 13.75 1.92
N HIS A 391 13.11 13.54 0.60
CA HIS A 391 12.22 12.74 -0.25
C HIS A 391 10.82 13.35 -0.42
N ASP A 392 10.74 14.67 -0.55
CA ASP A 392 9.48 15.36 -0.82
C ASP A 392 8.87 14.99 -2.18
N HIS A 393 7.71 14.31 -2.16
CA HIS A 393 6.95 13.96 -3.37
C HIS A 393 6.19 15.15 -3.95
N GLU A 394 5.92 16.21 -3.17
CA GLU A 394 5.17 17.40 -3.60
C GLU A 394 6.08 18.56 -4.06
N GLY A 395 7.40 18.35 -4.00
CA GLY A 395 8.43 19.25 -4.52
C GLY A 395 8.66 19.14 -6.04
N PRO A 396 9.53 20.01 -6.59
CA PRO A 396 9.88 20.01 -8.02
C PRO A 396 10.69 18.77 -8.44
N ASP A 397 10.54 18.37 -9.70
CA ASP A 397 11.33 17.29 -10.30
C ASP A 397 12.79 17.69 -10.55
N THR A 398 13.65 17.43 -9.56
CA THR A 398 15.12 17.58 -9.62
C THR A 398 15.83 16.40 -10.27
N MET A 399 15.14 15.28 -10.54
CA MET A 399 15.73 14.03 -11.05
C MET A 399 15.43 13.76 -12.52
N GLY A 400 14.37 14.37 -13.05
CA GLY A 400 13.90 14.30 -14.43
C GLY A 400 12.82 13.24 -14.69
N LEU A 401 12.60 12.31 -13.75
CA LEU A 401 11.75 11.13 -13.96
C LEU A 401 10.26 11.45 -14.16
N TRP A 402 9.80 12.65 -13.78
CA TRP A 402 8.39 13.02 -13.63
C TRP A 402 7.90 14.13 -14.57
N GLY A 403 8.71 14.46 -15.59
CA GLY A 403 8.33 15.36 -16.69
C GLY A 403 7.14 14.86 -17.54
N PRO A 404 6.86 15.51 -18.70
CA PRO A 404 5.58 15.36 -19.40
C PRO A 404 5.32 13.95 -19.94
N THR A 405 6.37 13.17 -20.20
CA THR A 405 6.32 11.73 -20.46
C THR A 405 7.54 11.06 -19.81
N PHE A 406 7.54 9.72 -19.71
CA PHE A 406 8.65 8.93 -19.15
C PHE A 406 10.01 9.13 -19.88
N PHE A 407 10.01 9.75 -21.07
CA PHE A 407 11.20 10.01 -21.88
C PHE A 407 11.59 11.50 -21.91
N GLU A 408 10.79 12.37 -21.28
CA GLU A 408 10.99 13.82 -21.29
C GLU A 408 11.25 14.30 -19.87
N SER A 409 12.48 14.75 -19.62
CA SER A 409 12.92 15.24 -18.31
C SER A 409 12.04 16.36 -17.75
N GLY A 410 11.62 16.26 -16.49
CA GLY A 410 10.94 17.33 -15.75
C GLY A 410 11.87 18.44 -15.23
N ILE A 411 13.20 18.26 -15.27
CA ILE A 411 14.19 19.22 -14.77
C ILE A 411 14.14 20.55 -15.55
N ASP A 412 13.94 21.64 -14.82
CA ASP A 412 14.33 23.00 -15.21
C ASP A 412 15.76 23.28 -14.73
N GLU A 413 16.70 23.38 -15.67
CA GLU A 413 18.10 23.66 -15.37
C GLU A 413 18.33 25.06 -14.80
N ASN A 414 17.48 26.05 -15.09
CA ASN A 414 17.65 27.39 -14.51
C ASN A 414 17.33 27.36 -13.02
N TYR A 415 16.29 26.62 -12.64
CA TYR A 415 15.97 26.33 -11.25
C TYR A 415 17.11 25.54 -10.59
N LEU A 416 17.57 24.44 -11.20
CA LEU A 416 18.55 23.54 -10.62
C LEU A 416 19.94 24.20 -10.43
N ASN A 417 20.41 25.01 -11.39
CA ASN A 417 21.64 25.80 -11.19
C ASN A 417 21.50 26.87 -10.08
N GLY A 418 20.30 27.46 -9.94
CA GLY A 418 19.99 28.38 -8.83
C GLY A 418 19.87 27.69 -7.48
N LEU A 419 19.45 26.42 -7.46
CA LEU A 419 19.39 25.56 -6.29
C LEU A 419 20.80 25.19 -5.80
N ASP A 420 21.72 24.79 -6.68
CA ASP A 420 23.15 24.56 -6.35
C ASP A 420 23.74 25.77 -5.60
N ASP A 421 23.52 26.97 -6.13
CA ASP A 421 23.96 28.22 -5.51
C ASP A 421 23.27 28.49 -4.18
N ARG A 422 21.97 28.21 -4.06
CA ARG A 422 21.21 28.43 -2.82
C ARG A 422 21.63 27.48 -1.70
N ILE A 423 21.90 26.21 -2.00
CA ILE A 423 22.42 25.22 -1.05
C ILE A 423 23.80 25.67 -0.58
N ALA A 424 24.73 25.93 -1.51
CA ALA A 424 26.10 26.35 -1.17
C ALA A 424 26.15 27.66 -0.36
N GLN A 425 25.36 28.67 -0.73
CA GLN A 425 25.22 29.93 0.04
C GLN A 425 24.62 29.73 1.43
N THR A 426 23.87 28.64 1.66
CA THR A 426 23.25 28.35 2.96
C THR A 426 24.20 27.54 3.84
N ALA A 427 24.92 26.57 3.27
CA ALA A 427 26.03 25.89 3.93
C ALA A 427 27.10 26.89 4.43
N VAL A 428 27.55 27.81 3.57
CA VAL A 428 28.52 28.87 3.93
C VAL A 428 27.98 29.82 5.01
N ARG A 429 26.66 30.10 5.03
CA ARG A 429 26.04 30.91 6.10
C ARG A 429 25.91 30.17 7.43
N ALA A 430 25.76 28.84 7.41
CA ALA A 430 25.76 28.01 8.61
C ALA A 430 27.17 27.97 9.24
N ALA A 431 28.22 27.69 8.45
CA ALA A 431 29.61 27.69 8.96
C ALA A 431 30.00 29.07 9.53
N ARG A 432 29.67 30.15 8.81
CA ARG A 432 29.94 31.53 9.27
C ARG A 432 29.06 32.01 10.44
N SER A 433 28.07 31.22 10.88
CA SER A 433 27.26 31.51 12.08
C SER A 433 27.67 30.66 13.30
N GLU A 434 28.78 29.91 13.21
CA GLU A 434 29.31 29.09 14.29
C GLU A 434 29.61 29.86 15.58
N GLN A 435 29.05 29.33 16.67
CA GLN A 435 29.32 29.76 18.04
C GLN A 435 29.51 28.53 18.96
N PRO A 436 30.19 28.65 20.10
CA PRO A 436 30.31 27.56 21.08
C PRO A 436 28.93 27.02 21.49
N ALA A 437 28.77 25.70 21.47
CA ALA A 437 27.48 25.03 21.60
C ALA A 437 27.50 23.90 22.64
N VAL A 438 26.31 23.55 23.14
CA VAL A 438 26.05 22.36 23.96
C VAL A 438 25.15 21.43 23.14
N LEU A 439 25.65 20.22 22.88
CA LEU A 439 24.88 19.16 22.23
C LEU A 439 24.06 18.39 23.27
N THR A 440 22.77 18.25 23.00
CA THR A 440 21.87 17.29 23.66
C THR A 440 21.43 16.26 22.62
N LEU A 441 21.77 14.99 22.87
CA LEU A 441 21.36 13.84 22.07
C LEU A 441 20.09 13.24 22.65
N ALA A 442 19.11 12.92 21.81
CA ALA A 442 17.94 12.16 22.23
C ALA A 442 17.57 11.08 21.21
N ARG A 443 16.90 10.04 21.71
CA ARG A 443 16.35 8.94 20.93
C ARG A 443 14.98 8.61 21.51
N ASP A 444 14.01 8.40 20.63
CA ASP A 444 12.77 7.73 20.95
C ASP A 444 12.63 6.44 20.12
N ASP A 445 12.23 5.37 20.78
CA ASP A 445 11.88 4.07 20.20
C ASP A 445 10.45 3.65 20.58
N HIS A 446 9.62 4.62 20.98
CA HIS A 446 8.24 4.40 21.38
C HIS A 446 7.45 3.65 20.28
N PRO A 447 6.84 2.49 20.55
CA PRO A 447 6.19 1.64 19.54
C PRO A 447 5.02 2.25 18.75
N LEU A 448 4.63 3.49 19.05
CA LEU A 448 3.67 4.24 18.24
C LEU A 448 4.32 4.86 16.99
N LEU A 449 5.64 5.09 16.99
CA LEU A 449 6.44 5.38 15.79
C LEU A 449 6.22 4.28 14.73
N ALA A 450 6.27 3.01 15.13
CA ALA A 450 6.00 1.84 14.27
C ALA A 450 4.55 1.74 13.75
N LEU A 451 3.63 2.58 14.25
CA LEU A 451 2.24 2.70 13.76
C LEU A 451 2.02 3.93 12.88
N LEU A 452 2.91 4.93 12.95
CA LEU A 452 2.92 6.09 12.04
C LEU A 452 3.40 5.71 10.65
N GLN A 453 4.33 4.77 10.53
CA GLN A 453 4.65 4.11 9.26
C GLN A 453 3.52 3.14 8.87
N ASP A 454 3.12 3.08 7.59
CA ASP A 454 2.75 1.81 6.95
C ASP A 454 3.98 1.16 6.32
N ASP A 455 3.81 -0.02 5.74
CA ASP A 455 4.81 -0.75 5.00
C ASP A 455 4.12 -1.55 3.88
N GLY A 456 4.50 -1.27 2.64
CA GLY A 456 3.90 -1.86 1.45
C GLY A 456 4.31 -3.31 1.19
N ARG A 457 5.50 -3.73 1.61
CA ARG A 457 6.21 -4.91 1.10
C ARG A 457 6.52 -5.94 2.20
N PRO A 458 6.71 -7.22 1.87
CA PRO A 458 7.33 -8.18 2.80
C PRO A 458 8.87 -8.29 2.60
N PRO A 459 9.63 -8.59 3.68
CA PRO A 459 9.16 -8.78 5.04
C PRO A 459 8.64 -7.45 5.61
N TYR A 460 7.76 -7.51 6.62
CA TYR A 460 7.13 -6.29 7.11
C TYR A 460 8.02 -5.64 8.18
N VAL A 461 9.07 -4.95 7.75
CA VAL A 461 10.15 -4.40 8.60
C VAL A 461 10.18 -2.88 8.48
N LYS A 462 10.35 -2.22 9.62
CA LYS A 462 10.26 -0.76 9.74
C LYS A 462 11.47 -0.19 10.44
N ASP A 463 11.62 1.12 10.36
CA ASP A 463 12.58 1.85 11.18
C ASP A 463 11.91 2.80 12.18
N PRO A 464 11.35 2.27 13.29
CA PRO A 464 10.54 3.05 14.23
C PRO A 464 11.42 3.80 15.27
N TYR A 465 12.57 4.32 14.86
CA TYR A 465 13.48 5.07 15.72
C TYR A 465 13.54 6.54 15.29
N LEU A 466 13.22 7.43 16.24
CA LEU A 466 13.36 8.87 16.10
C LEU A 466 14.64 9.30 16.82
N PHE A 467 15.58 9.94 16.11
CA PHE A 467 16.81 10.47 16.70
C PHE A 467 16.84 12.00 16.60
N VAL A 468 17.39 12.67 17.61
CA VAL A 468 17.40 14.14 17.69
C VAL A 468 18.77 14.63 18.19
N MET A 469 19.31 15.67 17.54
CA MET A 469 20.43 16.47 18.05
C MET A 469 19.94 17.90 18.28
N LYS A 470 19.83 18.33 19.54
CA LYS A 470 19.58 19.74 19.86
C LYS A 470 20.88 20.44 20.24
N LEU A 471 21.10 21.61 19.64
CA LEU A 471 22.32 22.40 19.76
C LEU A 471 21.96 23.77 20.34
N ASP A 472 22.26 23.98 21.62
CA ASP A 472 22.04 25.25 22.32
C ASP A 472 23.33 26.07 22.39
N SER A 473 23.26 27.40 22.26
CA SER A 473 24.42 28.28 22.45
C SER A 473 24.95 28.18 23.88
N ALA A 474 26.22 27.81 24.03
CA ALA A 474 26.87 27.68 25.32
C ALA A 474 27.02 29.02 26.06
N ALA A 475 26.86 30.15 25.35
CA ALA A 475 26.93 31.50 25.91
C ALA A 475 25.58 32.04 26.41
N THR A 476 24.46 31.64 25.80
CA THR A 476 23.13 32.24 26.05
C THR A 476 22.03 31.25 26.41
N GLY A 477 22.29 29.95 26.27
CA GLY A 477 21.29 28.88 26.41
C GLY A 477 20.19 28.93 25.34
N GLN A 478 20.33 29.74 24.29
CA GLN A 478 19.34 29.84 23.21
C GLN A 478 19.60 28.76 22.14
N PRO A 479 18.56 28.08 21.63
CA PRO A 479 18.70 27.09 20.57
C PRO A 479 19.28 27.67 19.27
N ILE A 480 20.24 26.95 18.68
CA ILE A 480 20.85 27.23 17.37
C ILE A 480 20.15 26.39 16.31
N ALA A 481 20.08 25.08 16.55
CA ALA A 481 19.42 24.12 15.66
C ALA A 481 18.89 22.90 16.44
N THR A 482 17.86 22.27 15.88
CA THR A 482 17.36 20.96 16.31
C THR A 482 17.30 20.04 15.10
N VAL A 483 18.29 19.16 14.96
CA VAL A 483 18.35 18.14 13.92
C VAL A 483 17.42 16.99 14.31
N VAL A 484 16.60 16.52 13.38
CA VAL A 484 15.65 15.43 13.58
C VAL A 484 15.90 14.38 12.50
N ASN A 485 15.94 13.10 12.87
CA ASN A 485 16.06 11.98 11.96
C ASN A 485 14.96 10.96 12.23
N TRP A 486 14.16 10.69 11.19
CA TRP A 486 12.97 9.84 11.20
C TRP A 486 12.81 9.24 9.80
N SER A 487 12.22 8.05 9.70
CA SER A 487 12.20 7.23 8.48
C SER A 487 10.77 7.04 7.94
N ASP A 488 10.27 7.94 7.10
CA ASP A 488 8.97 7.81 6.41
C ASP A 488 8.92 8.67 5.12
N HIS A 489 8.13 8.31 4.11
CA HIS A 489 7.96 9.09 2.87
C HIS A 489 7.12 10.37 3.11
N PRO A 490 7.62 11.57 2.78
CA PRO A 490 6.83 12.80 2.69
C PRO A 490 5.90 12.80 1.47
N GLU A 491 4.83 12.01 1.57
CA GLU A 491 3.90 11.74 0.46
C GLU A 491 2.42 11.78 0.91
N THR A 492 2.14 12.32 2.10
CA THR A 492 0.84 12.27 2.81
C THR A 492 -0.34 12.86 2.04
N LEU A 493 -0.07 13.85 1.18
CA LEU A 493 -1.05 14.52 0.33
C LEU A 493 -1.45 13.73 -0.92
N GLY A 494 -0.66 12.74 -1.33
CA GLY A 494 -0.96 11.85 -2.45
C GLY A 494 -0.95 12.53 -3.83
N GLY A 495 -0.72 11.74 -4.88
CA GLY A 495 -0.59 12.20 -6.27
C GLY A 495 -1.78 12.93 -6.93
N LYS A 496 -2.78 13.35 -6.16
CA LYS A 496 -3.84 14.30 -6.58
C LYS A 496 -3.51 15.74 -6.21
N ASN A 497 -2.56 15.99 -5.31
CA ASN A 497 -2.14 17.35 -4.98
C ASN A 497 -1.43 18.01 -6.18
N THR A 498 -1.54 19.35 -6.26
CA THR A 498 -0.91 20.18 -7.28
C THR A 498 -0.34 21.49 -6.73
N LEU A 499 -0.21 21.63 -5.40
CA LEU A 499 0.43 22.77 -4.76
C LEU A 499 1.80 22.35 -4.22
N ILE A 500 2.86 23.12 -4.49
CA ILE A 500 4.16 22.91 -3.86
C ILE A 500 4.03 23.08 -2.34
N THR A 501 4.62 22.15 -1.59
CA THR A 501 4.58 22.05 -0.13
C THR A 501 5.65 21.06 0.32
N ALA A 502 6.24 21.22 1.49
CA ALA A 502 7.16 20.23 2.05
C ALA A 502 6.45 19.10 2.83
N ASP A 503 5.22 18.70 2.44
CA ASP A 503 4.33 17.70 3.05
C ASP A 503 4.35 17.71 4.62
N TYR A 504 4.44 16.56 5.30
CA TYR A 504 4.56 16.51 6.76
C TYR A 504 5.87 17.14 7.31
N PRO A 505 7.03 17.09 6.61
CA PRO A 505 8.24 17.83 7.01
C PRO A 505 8.03 19.33 7.22
N HIS A 506 7.08 19.97 6.54
CA HIS A 506 6.68 21.35 6.82
C HIS A 506 6.27 21.51 8.29
N TRP A 507 5.22 20.79 8.68
CA TRP A 507 4.58 20.88 10.00
C TRP A 507 5.48 20.33 11.12
N LEU A 508 6.28 19.30 10.83
CA LEU A 508 7.34 18.83 11.73
C LEU A 508 8.38 19.94 11.98
N SER A 509 8.86 20.58 10.91
CA SER A 509 9.84 21.67 11.04
C SER A 509 9.27 22.85 11.81
N GLU A 510 8.05 23.30 11.47
CA GLU A 510 7.41 24.40 12.20
C GLU A 510 7.21 24.06 13.67
N TYR A 511 6.66 22.88 13.99
CA TYR A 511 6.44 22.48 15.38
C TYR A 511 7.76 22.48 16.19
N VAL A 512 8.84 21.95 15.61
CA VAL A 512 10.16 21.90 16.26
C VAL A 512 10.78 23.29 16.38
N GLU A 513 10.67 24.16 15.36
CA GLU A 513 11.10 25.57 15.43
C GLU A 513 10.32 26.36 16.50
N GLN A 514 9.05 26.06 16.73
CA GLN A 514 8.21 26.68 17.77
C GLN A 514 8.47 26.14 19.20
N HIS A 515 8.64 24.82 19.37
CA HIS A 515 8.65 24.18 20.69
C HIS A 515 10.06 23.79 21.20
N ALA A 516 10.94 23.31 20.32
CA ALA A 516 12.33 23.01 20.66
C ALA A 516 13.26 24.21 20.39
N GLY A 517 12.96 24.99 19.34
CA GLY A 517 13.69 26.18 18.93
C GLY A 517 14.90 25.91 18.05
N GLY A 518 15.45 27.01 17.51
CA GLY A 518 16.57 27.01 16.56
C GLY A 518 16.07 26.75 15.15
N THR A 519 16.97 26.50 14.20
CA THR A 519 16.59 25.97 12.89
C THR A 519 16.30 24.47 13.03
N ALA A 520 15.08 24.01 12.69
CA ALA A 520 14.84 22.58 12.58
C ALA A 520 15.55 22.03 11.34
N VAL A 521 16.16 20.86 11.41
CA VAL A 521 16.79 20.21 10.24
C VAL A 521 16.37 18.76 10.19
N PHE A 522 15.37 18.44 9.37
CA PHE A 522 14.88 17.08 9.18
C PHE A 522 15.73 16.35 8.13
N PHE A 523 16.35 15.24 8.53
CA PHE A 523 16.97 14.26 7.62
C PHE A 523 16.11 13.00 7.58
N ASN A 524 15.70 12.57 6.40
CA ASN A 524 14.97 11.31 6.26
C ASN A 524 15.91 10.11 6.45
N GLY A 525 15.35 8.95 6.79
CA GLY A 525 16.09 7.74 7.11
C GLY A 525 15.89 6.60 6.11
N SER A 526 15.70 5.38 6.64
CA SER A 526 15.52 4.18 5.81
C SER A 526 14.05 4.00 5.41
N ILE A 527 13.68 4.57 4.27
CA ILE A 527 12.28 4.64 3.80
C ILE A 527 11.89 3.53 2.82
N GLY A 528 12.83 2.66 2.44
CA GLY A 528 12.57 1.54 1.54
C GLY A 528 11.48 0.57 2.04
N GLY A 529 10.96 -0.27 1.15
CA GLY A 529 9.74 -1.05 1.40
C GLY A 529 8.43 -0.24 1.21
N LEU A 530 8.56 1.05 0.88
CA LEU A 530 7.50 2.06 0.94
C LEU A 530 7.02 2.27 2.39
N LEU A 531 7.94 2.69 3.28
CA LEU A 531 7.57 3.22 4.59
C LEU A 531 6.86 4.56 4.40
N SER A 532 5.56 4.59 4.68
CA SER A 532 4.64 5.55 4.09
C SER A 532 3.52 5.99 5.04
N THR A 533 3.17 7.26 4.99
CA THR A 533 1.98 7.81 5.65
C THR A 533 0.66 7.47 4.94
N LEU A 534 0.71 6.89 3.72
CA LEU A 534 -0.48 6.65 2.89
C LEU A 534 -1.34 5.47 3.37
N GLY A 535 -2.59 5.51 2.93
CA GLY A 535 -3.57 4.44 3.16
C GLY A 535 -4.07 4.33 4.59
N ASP A 536 -5.02 3.41 4.78
CA ASP A 536 -5.83 3.26 6.01
C ASP A 536 -5.07 2.59 7.18
N GLN A 537 -3.75 2.44 7.03
CA GLN A 537 -2.89 1.85 8.05
C GLN A 537 -2.35 2.93 9.00
N VAL A 538 -2.17 4.16 8.53
CA VAL A 538 -1.76 5.32 9.33
C VAL A 538 -3.02 6.15 9.64
N ALA A 539 -3.60 5.92 10.82
CA ALA A 539 -4.91 6.44 11.20
C ALA A 539 -4.82 7.48 12.35
N LEU A 540 -4.70 8.75 11.96
CA LEU A 540 -4.70 9.90 12.86
C LEU A 540 -6.13 10.41 13.09
N GLN A 541 -6.50 10.71 14.34
CA GLN A 541 -7.71 11.47 14.66
C GLN A 541 -7.40 12.96 14.71
N ASP A 542 -8.27 13.74 14.09
CA ASP A 542 -8.31 15.17 14.27
C ASP A 542 -8.96 15.51 15.62
N SER A 543 -8.24 16.24 16.48
CA SER A 543 -8.71 16.64 17.81
C SER A 543 -9.93 17.56 17.78
N ASP A 544 -10.11 18.30 16.68
CA ASP A 544 -11.11 19.36 16.59
C ASP A 544 -12.47 18.81 16.14
N THR A 545 -12.47 17.75 15.32
CA THR A 545 -13.68 17.09 14.81
C THR A 545 -13.97 15.74 15.48
N GLY A 546 -12.96 15.04 15.97
CA GLY A 546 -13.05 13.63 16.38
C GLY A 546 -13.17 12.65 15.20
N GLU A 547 -13.13 13.11 13.95
CA GLU A 547 -13.05 12.24 12.77
C GLU A 547 -11.60 11.78 12.54
N ILE A 548 -11.44 10.74 11.70
CA ILE A 548 -10.13 10.31 11.23
C ILE A 548 -9.72 11.16 10.03
N ALA A 549 -8.52 11.73 10.11
CA ALA A 549 -7.93 12.52 9.06
C ALA A 549 -7.84 11.66 7.79
N ARG A 550 -8.47 12.15 6.72
CA ARG A 550 -8.59 11.41 5.47
C ARG A 550 -7.24 11.39 4.76
N ASN A 551 -6.92 10.26 4.11
CA ASN A 551 -5.80 10.20 3.17
C ASN A 551 -5.93 11.31 2.12
N ASP A 552 -4.81 11.78 1.59
CA ASP A 552 -4.75 12.82 0.57
C ASP A 552 -5.26 14.20 1.06
N THR A 553 -4.98 14.58 2.33
CA THR A 553 -5.43 15.86 2.90
C THR A 553 -4.41 16.59 3.78
N TRP A 554 -4.44 17.93 3.71
CA TRP A 554 -3.64 18.85 4.52
C TRP A 554 -3.71 18.56 6.02
N LYS A 555 -4.91 18.26 6.57
CA LYS A 555 -5.07 17.93 7.99
C LYS A 555 -4.36 16.63 8.37
N LYS A 556 -4.20 15.65 7.46
CA LYS A 556 -3.39 14.45 7.73
C LYS A 556 -1.90 14.77 7.78
N ALA A 557 -1.39 15.58 6.84
CA ALA A 557 0.01 16.04 6.85
C ALA A 557 0.33 16.90 8.09
N GLU A 558 -0.57 17.84 8.44
CA GLU A 558 -0.52 18.69 9.64
C GLU A 558 -0.42 17.85 10.91
N LEU A 559 -1.38 16.94 11.12
CA LEU A 559 -1.40 16.05 12.29
C LEU A 559 -0.19 15.12 12.31
N PHE A 560 0.29 14.62 11.17
CA PHE A 560 1.43 13.71 11.12
C PHE A 560 2.73 14.41 11.53
N GLY A 561 3.05 15.54 10.89
CA GLY A 561 4.25 16.32 11.20
C GLY A 561 4.24 16.83 12.64
N THR A 562 3.08 17.34 13.10
CA THR A 562 2.86 17.73 14.50
C THR A 562 3.05 16.56 15.46
N THR A 563 2.58 15.36 15.13
CA THR A 563 2.70 14.17 15.98
C THR A 563 4.15 13.68 16.09
N ILE A 564 4.95 13.75 15.03
CA ILE A 564 6.41 13.53 15.13
C ILE A 564 7.06 14.66 15.95
N GLY A 565 6.60 15.91 15.81
CA GLY A 565 7.02 17.06 16.62
C GLY A 565 6.78 16.88 18.13
N GLU A 566 5.61 16.38 18.54
CA GLU A 566 5.33 16.04 19.95
C GLU A 566 6.27 14.93 20.46
N LEU A 567 6.69 13.99 19.61
CA LEU A 567 7.69 12.98 19.98
C LEU A 567 9.13 13.54 20.02
N VAL A 568 9.47 14.55 19.23
CA VAL A 568 10.73 15.31 19.40
C VAL A 568 10.73 16.04 20.75
N GLU A 569 9.60 16.67 21.14
CA GLU A 569 9.43 17.28 22.46
C GLU A 569 9.54 16.23 23.59
N ARG A 570 8.99 15.01 23.39
CA ARG A 570 9.14 13.89 24.34
C ARG A 570 10.60 13.43 24.45
N ALA A 571 11.26 13.13 23.34
CA ALA A 571 12.62 12.63 23.30
C ALA A 571 13.60 13.57 24.03
N LEU A 572 13.46 14.87 23.82
CA LEU A 572 14.33 15.88 24.44
C LEU A 572 14.18 15.99 25.96
N LYS A 573 13.09 15.50 26.58
CA LYS A 573 12.94 15.46 28.06
C LYS A 573 13.86 14.45 28.72
N SER A 574 14.20 13.38 28.01
CA SER A 574 15.18 12.35 28.42
C SER A 574 16.53 12.50 27.70
N GLY A 575 16.78 13.67 27.09
CA GLY A 575 17.98 13.96 26.31
C GLY A 575 19.27 14.00 27.13
N GLU A 576 20.31 13.38 26.60
CA GLU A 576 21.65 13.26 27.21
C GLU A 576 22.59 14.34 26.67
N LYS A 577 23.24 15.11 27.54
CA LYS A 577 24.20 16.14 27.12
C LYS A 577 25.57 15.52 26.79
N ALA A 578 26.02 15.70 25.56
CA ALA A 578 27.29 15.18 25.07
C ALA A 578 28.35 16.30 25.02
N GLY A 579 29.44 16.12 25.77
CA GLY A 579 30.58 17.04 25.82
C GLY A 579 31.54 16.86 24.65
N VAL A 580 31.04 16.92 23.42
CA VAL A 580 31.80 16.61 22.20
C VAL A 580 32.98 17.56 22.02
N ASP A 581 34.17 16.98 21.83
CA ASP A 581 35.46 17.68 21.67
C ASP A 581 36.14 17.41 20.32
N ALA A 582 35.77 16.32 19.63
CA ALA A 582 36.15 16.06 18.23
C ALA A 582 35.00 15.48 17.40
N LEU A 583 35.06 15.70 16.07
CA LEU A 583 34.35 14.87 15.10
C LEU A 583 35.35 13.99 14.34
N ALA A 584 34.88 12.89 13.77
CA ALA A 584 35.61 12.15 12.73
C ALA A 584 34.67 11.88 11.55
N VAL A 585 35.13 12.14 10.33
CA VAL A 585 34.35 11.93 9.09
C VAL A 585 35.15 10.99 8.18
N ARG A 586 34.65 9.77 7.99
CA ARG A 586 35.17 8.81 6.99
C ARG A 586 34.23 8.71 5.81
N ARG A 587 34.79 8.45 4.62
CA ARG A 587 34.07 8.42 3.34
C ARG A 587 34.57 7.27 2.46
N ALA A 588 33.63 6.54 1.85
CA ALA A 588 33.87 5.66 0.72
C ALA A 588 33.24 6.29 -0.53
N VAL A 589 34.06 6.61 -1.53
CA VAL A 589 33.60 6.88 -2.89
C VAL A 589 33.79 5.58 -3.67
N PHE A 590 32.71 5.03 -4.21
CA PHE A 590 32.71 3.70 -4.83
C PHE A 590 31.88 3.67 -6.11
N PHE A 591 31.99 2.55 -6.82
CA PHE A 591 31.29 2.30 -8.07
C PHE A 591 30.18 1.27 -7.80
N ALA A 592 28.93 1.71 -7.82
CA ALA A 592 27.74 0.91 -7.56
C ALA A 592 27.27 0.25 -8.87
N PRO A 593 27.16 -1.09 -8.97
CA PRO A 593 26.77 -1.74 -10.23
C PRO A 593 25.35 -1.37 -10.68
N ILE A 594 25.19 -1.08 -11.97
CA ILE A 594 23.91 -0.76 -12.60
C ILE A 594 23.55 -1.79 -13.67
N SER A 595 22.57 -2.65 -13.37
CA SER A 595 22.01 -3.63 -14.31
C SER A 595 20.65 -3.22 -14.89
N ASN A 596 19.98 -2.21 -14.31
CA ASN A 596 18.64 -1.81 -14.75
C ASN A 596 18.67 -1.07 -16.10
N ASP A 597 18.09 -1.70 -17.13
CA ASP A 597 17.95 -1.13 -18.48
C ASP A 597 17.07 0.14 -18.51
N HIS A 598 16.10 0.32 -17.60
CA HIS A 598 15.26 1.54 -17.59
C HIS A 598 16.10 2.80 -17.38
N PHE A 599 17.08 2.75 -16.48
CA PHE A 599 17.99 3.87 -16.20
C PHE A 599 18.86 4.17 -17.43
N ARG A 600 19.32 3.13 -18.14
CA ARG A 600 20.07 3.27 -19.40
C ARG A 600 19.23 3.90 -20.51
N VAL A 601 17.95 3.55 -20.59
CA VAL A 601 16.97 4.14 -21.52
C VAL A 601 16.67 5.60 -21.13
N GLY A 602 16.47 5.91 -19.85
CA GLY A 602 16.29 7.28 -19.36
C GLY A 602 17.49 8.17 -19.68
N GLY A 603 18.71 7.66 -19.49
CA GLY A 603 19.95 8.32 -19.91
C GLY A 603 20.00 8.56 -21.43
N ALA A 604 19.62 7.57 -22.24
CA ALA A 604 19.58 7.68 -23.71
C ALA A 604 18.59 8.75 -24.23
N PHE A 605 17.46 8.95 -23.53
CA PHE A 605 16.51 10.02 -23.83
C PHE A 605 16.84 11.36 -23.15
N GLY A 606 17.92 11.43 -22.35
CA GLY A 606 18.34 12.66 -21.68
C GLY A 606 17.50 13.04 -20.46
N VAL A 607 16.81 12.07 -19.84
CA VAL A 607 15.95 12.27 -18.65
C VAL A 607 16.74 12.91 -17.50
N TYR A 608 17.95 12.41 -17.22
CA TYR A 608 18.85 12.97 -16.19
C TYR A 608 19.64 14.22 -16.63
N LYS A 609 19.37 14.76 -17.83
CA LYS A 609 20.07 15.91 -18.43
C LYS A 609 21.62 15.80 -18.48
N GLY A 610 22.16 14.59 -18.55
CA GLY A 610 23.61 14.32 -18.58
C GLY A 610 24.25 14.07 -17.21
N ARG A 611 23.47 14.06 -16.13
CA ARG A 611 23.85 13.52 -14.82
C ARG A 611 23.76 11.98 -14.82
N LYS A 612 24.27 11.35 -13.77
CA LYS A 612 24.52 9.90 -13.70
C LYS A 612 25.38 9.37 -14.86
N PRO A 613 26.60 9.89 -15.05
CA PRO A 613 27.58 9.29 -15.95
C PRO A 613 27.84 7.82 -15.55
N LEU A 614 28.00 6.94 -16.55
CA LEU A 614 28.31 5.53 -16.32
C LEU A 614 29.82 5.28 -16.36
N TYR A 615 30.26 4.28 -15.59
CA TYR A 615 31.67 3.92 -15.40
C TYR A 615 31.88 2.44 -15.70
N THR A 616 33.10 2.07 -16.06
CA THR A 616 33.55 0.68 -16.19
C THR A 616 34.95 0.58 -15.60
N GLU A 617 35.19 -0.38 -14.71
CA GLU A 617 36.48 -0.56 -14.00
C GLU A 617 36.98 0.73 -13.31
N GLY A 618 36.05 1.50 -12.74
CA GLY A 618 36.33 2.77 -12.05
C GLY A 618 36.77 3.93 -12.96
N ARG A 619 36.54 3.83 -14.27
CA ARG A 619 36.77 4.92 -15.25
C ARG A 619 35.47 5.31 -15.93
N LEU A 620 35.29 6.60 -16.20
CA LEU A 620 34.16 7.12 -17.00
C LEU A 620 34.10 6.40 -18.34
N ASP A 621 32.95 5.79 -18.66
CA ASP A 621 32.76 4.99 -19.86
C ASP A 621 31.87 5.72 -20.89
N PRO A 622 32.48 6.34 -21.93
CA PRO A 622 31.73 7.00 -23.00
C PRO A 622 31.21 6.03 -24.08
N ALA A 623 31.40 4.72 -23.93
CA ALA A 623 30.98 3.76 -24.93
C ALA A 623 29.45 3.65 -25.01
N ILE A 624 28.97 3.52 -26.26
CA ILE A 624 27.56 3.40 -26.59
C ILE A 624 27.33 2.19 -27.48
N SER A 625 26.21 1.50 -27.27
CA SER A 625 25.77 0.37 -28.07
C SER A 625 24.35 0.60 -28.61
N GLU A 626 23.98 -0.09 -29.68
CA GLU A 626 22.62 -0.09 -30.22
C GLU A 626 21.94 -1.42 -29.86
N LYS A 627 20.86 -1.35 -29.07
CA LYS A 627 20.06 -2.50 -28.62
C LYS A 627 18.60 -2.27 -28.97
N GLU A 628 17.91 -3.37 -29.26
CA GLU A 628 16.47 -3.35 -29.48
C GLU A 628 15.75 -3.50 -28.13
N PHE A 629 15.01 -2.47 -27.74
CA PHE A 629 14.24 -2.42 -26.49
C PHE A 629 12.75 -2.65 -26.81
N PRO A 630 12.06 -3.57 -26.10
CA PRO A 630 10.63 -3.79 -26.28
C PRO A 630 9.83 -2.49 -26.16
N GLY A 631 8.98 -2.21 -27.16
CA GLY A 631 8.17 -0.98 -27.23
C GLY A 631 8.87 0.25 -27.83
N PHE A 632 10.20 0.30 -27.85
CA PHE A 632 10.97 1.47 -28.32
C PHE A 632 11.82 1.20 -29.58
N GLY A 633 12.03 -0.07 -29.92
CA GLY A 633 12.86 -0.46 -31.05
C GLY A 633 14.35 -0.22 -30.76
N LYS A 634 15.12 0.12 -31.81
CA LYS A 634 16.57 0.29 -31.71
C LYS A 634 16.94 1.65 -31.09
N LEU A 635 17.50 1.61 -29.88
CA LEU A 635 18.03 2.79 -29.19
C LEU A 635 19.55 2.67 -29.00
N LYS A 636 20.22 3.83 -29.03
CA LYS A 636 21.63 3.95 -28.62
C LYS A 636 21.68 4.33 -27.15
N TYR A 637 22.43 3.58 -26.35
CA TYR A 637 22.50 3.75 -24.89
C TYR A 637 23.94 3.55 -24.39
N ALA A 638 24.27 4.12 -23.24
CA ALA A 638 25.59 4.00 -22.62
C ALA A 638 25.81 2.60 -22.03
N THR A 639 26.99 2.03 -22.26
CA THR A 639 27.30 0.64 -21.87
C THR A 639 27.94 0.48 -20.50
N GLY A 640 28.43 1.55 -19.88
CA GLY A 640 29.17 1.48 -18.61
C GLY A 640 28.46 0.68 -17.52
N HIS A 641 29.19 -0.14 -16.78
CA HIS A 641 28.64 -1.14 -15.85
C HIS A 641 28.23 -0.57 -14.48
N ASP A 642 28.79 0.57 -14.07
CA ASP A 642 28.69 1.12 -12.71
C ASP A 642 28.26 2.60 -12.70
N LEU A 643 27.73 3.07 -11.56
CA LEU A 643 27.54 4.48 -11.22
C LEU A 643 28.55 4.88 -10.14
N GLN A 644 29.22 6.03 -10.29
CA GLN A 644 30.03 6.58 -9.21
C GLN A 644 29.12 7.21 -8.14
N THR A 645 29.32 6.84 -6.88
CA THR A 645 28.50 7.30 -5.75
C THR A 645 29.32 7.33 -4.45
N GLU A 646 28.69 7.70 -3.34
CA GLU A 646 29.36 7.94 -2.07
C GLU A 646 28.54 7.47 -0.86
N ALA A 647 29.24 7.02 0.19
CA ALA A 647 28.69 6.87 1.53
C ALA A 647 29.72 7.33 2.57
N ASP A 648 29.25 7.90 3.68
CA ASP A 648 30.05 8.45 4.77
C ASP A 648 29.64 7.83 6.11
N TYR A 649 30.59 7.82 7.03
CA TYR A 649 30.38 7.48 8.43
C TYR A 649 31.00 8.56 9.31
N ILE A 650 30.15 9.17 10.14
CA ILE A 650 30.48 10.34 10.97
C ILE A 650 30.35 9.95 12.43
N GLN A 651 31.35 10.29 13.24
CA GLN A 651 31.35 10.07 14.68
C GLN A 651 31.47 11.39 15.44
N PHE A 652 30.68 11.51 16.50
CA PHE A 652 30.75 12.60 17.48
C PHE A 652 31.49 12.05 18.70
N LEU A 653 32.69 12.55 18.97
CA LEU A 653 33.61 11.96 19.93
C LEU A 653 33.67 12.77 21.24
N VAL A 654 33.85 12.06 22.35
CA VAL A 654 34.17 12.61 23.67
C VAL A 654 35.46 11.92 24.12
N GLY A 655 36.60 12.57 23.90
CA GLY A 655 37.89 11.88 23.83
C GLY A 655 37.87 10.81 22.72
N ASP A 656 38.34 9.60 23.01
CA ASP A 656 38.36 8.50 22.02
C ASP A 656 37.02 7.71 21.94
N THR A 657 35.97 8.13 22.68
CA THR A 657 34.69 7.39 22.77
C THR A 657 33.60 8.07 21.93
N PRO A 658 32.93 7.36 21.00
CA PRO A 658 31.80 7.93 20.28
C PRO A 658 30.58 8.10 21.19
N ALA A 659 29.95 9.27 21.14
CA ALA A 659 28.68 9.58 21.78
C ALA A 659 27.49 9.44 20.80
N ALA A 660 27.69 9.79 19.52
CA ALA A 660 26.72 9.56 18.45
C ALA A 660 27.42 9.17 17.14
N GLU A 661 26.67 8.50 16.28
CA GLU A 661 27.09 7.96 14.99
C GLU A 661 26.05 8.34 13.91
N ILE A 662 26.52 8.78 12.74
CA ILE A 662 25.67 9.00 11.55
C ILE A 662 26.25 8.20 10.40
N VAL A 663 25.40 7.49 9.65
CA VAL A 663 25.72 6.97 8.31
C VAL A 663 24.92 7.72 7.25
N THR A 664 25.55 8.05 6.11
CA THR A 664 24.87 8.60 4.93
C THR A 664 24.63 7.49 3.92
N VAL A 665 23.50 7.55 3.20
CA VAL A 665 23.10 6.50 2.27
C VAL A 665 22.61 7.10 0.95
N PRO A 666 23.18 6.69 -0.22
CA PRO A 666 22.89 7.29 -1.53
C PRO A 666 21.58 6.78 -2.16
N GLY A 667 20.48 6.75 -1.41
CA GLY A 667 19.16 6.42 -1.93
C GLY A 667 18.14 5.92 -0.91
N GLU A 668 17.03 5.39 -1.44
CA GLU A 668 15.89 4.86 -0.68
C GLU A 668 16.20 3.47 -0.08
N ILE A 669 16.98 3.43 1.01
CA ILE A 669 17.41 2.18 1.63
C ILE A 669 16.32 1.50 2.47
N TYR A 670 16.23 0.18 2.29
CA TYR A 670 15.30 -0.70 3.00
C TYR A 670 15.66 -0.85 4.49
N PRO A 671 14.69 -0.76 5.42
CA PRO A 671 14.88 -0.95 6.86
C PRO A 671 15.59 -2.27 7.22
N GLU A 672 15.39 -3.33 6.45
CA GLU A 672 16.02 -4.64 6.59
C GLU A 672 17.55 -4.58 6.53
N LEU A 673 18.11 -3.68 5.69
CA LEU A 673 19.55 -3.48 5.54
C LEU A 673 20.15 -2.64 6.68
N ILE A 674 19.30 -1.94 7.43
CA ILE A 674 19.71 -1.07 8.54
C ILE A 674 19.53 -1.79 9.88
N ASN A 675 18.33 -2.29 10.15
CA ASN A 675 17.92 -2.92 11.42
C ASN A 675 18.05 -4.44 11.42
N GLY A 676 18.27 -5.08 10.26
CA GLY A 676 18.07 -6.50 10.09
C GLY A 676 16.59 -6.87 9.93
N GLY A 677 16.34 -8.15 9.66
CA GLY A 677 15.01 -8.66 9.29
C GLY A 677 14.93 -9.25 7.87
N ILE A 678 16.03 -9.15 7.10
CA ILE A 678 16.16 -9.71 5.75
C ILE A 678 15.65 -11.17 5.72
N ALA A 679 14.72 -11.43 4.80
CA ALA A 679 14.03 -12.69 4.64
C ALA A 679 14.44 -13.42 3.35
N ARG A 680 14.07 -14.70 3.27
CA ARG A 680 14.12 -15.48 2.02
C ARG A 680 12.71 -15.82 1.61
N PHE A 681 12.38 -15.58 0.35
CA PHE A 681 11.13 -16.01 -0.26
C PHE A 681 11.44 -17.03 -1.35
N PRO A 682 10.88 -18.26 -1.32
CA PRO A 682 11.15 -19.29 -2.34
C PRO A 682 10.73 -18.95 -3.78
N SER A 683 10.17 -17.75 -4.01
CA SER A 683 9.75 -17.24 -5.31
C SER A 683 10.48 -15.96 -5.74
N ALA A 684 11.35 -15.39 -4.89
CA ALA A 684 12.21 -14.27 -5.27
C ALA A 684 13.26 -14.72 -6.29
N ASP A 685 13.88 -13.78 -7.02
CA ASP A 685 14.81 -14.08 -8.12
C ASP A 685 16.13 -14.72 -7.63
N PHE A 686 16.57 -14.37 -6.41
CA PHE A 686 17.83 -14.85 -5.82
C PHE A 686 17.62 -15.45 -4.41
N PRO A 687 16.82 -16.52 -4.26
CA PRO A 687 16.36 -16.99 -2.95
C PRO A 687 17.49 -17.58 -2.08
N GLU A 688 18.61 -17.92 -2.71
CA GLU A 688 19.85 -18.44 -2.09
C GLU A 688 20.97 -17.37 -1.97
N ALA A 689 20.71 -16.10 -2.29
CA ALA A 689 21.71 -15.03 -2.15
C ALA A 689 22.18 -14.88 -0.70
N ALA A 690 23.48 -14.67 -0.46
CA ALA A 690 23.96 -14.33 0.88
C ALA A 690 23.32 -13.02 1.35
N PHE A 691 22.93 -12.95 2.63
CA PHE A 691 22.38 -11.72 3.20
C PHE A 691 23.45 -10.64 3.29
N GLU A 692 23.05 -9.41 3.00
CA GLU A 692 23.83 -8.20 3.22
C GLU A 692 24.11 -7.98 4.72
N PRO A 693 25.25 -7.38 5.10
CA PRO A 693 25.51 -7.00 6.49
C PRO A 693 24.61 -5.82 6.91
N THR A 694 24.07 -5.88 8.12
CA THR A 694 23.01 -4.98 8.58
C THR A 694 23.59 -3.82 9.38
N VAL A 695 23.49 -2.59 8.88
CA VAL A 695 24.36 -1.47 9.29
C VAL A 695 24.34 -1.17 10.80
N ARG A 696 23.17 -1.09 11.46
CA ARG A 696 23.11 -0.77 12.91
C ARG A 696 23.67 -1.89 13.82
N ALA A 697 23.95 -3.08 13.30
CA ALA A 697 24.62 -4.14 14.05
C ALA A 697 26.12 -3.88 14.27
N HIS A 698 26.73 -2.98 13.48
CA HIS A 698 28.14 -2.61 13.56
C HIS A 698 28.36 -1.26 14.29
N LEU A 699 27.32 -0.43 14.37
CA LEU A 699 27.31 0.83 15.13
C LEU A 699 27.26 0.56 16.65
N LYS A 700 27.96 1.39 17.42
CA LYS A 700 28.35 1.11 18.82
C LYS A 700 27.65 1.99 19.86
N THR A 701 27.00 3.08 19.45
CA THR A 701 26.36 4.07 20.33
C THR A 701 24.86 3.83 20.51
N ARG A 702 24.24 4.56 21.45
CA ARG A 702 22.77 4.64 21.57
C ARG A 702 22.13 5.41 20.41
N PHE A 703 22.85 6.37 19.83
CA PHE A 703 22.34 7.41 18.93
C PHE A 703 22.86 7.19 17.50
N GLN A 704 22.16 6.32 16.78
CA GLN A 704 22.56 5.71 15.50
C GLN A 704 21.75 6.28 14.33
N PHE A 705 22.07 7.51 13.96
CA PHE A 705 21.40 8.26 12.89
C PHE A 705 21.67 7.62 11.52
N VAL A 706 20.67 7.62 10.65
CA VAL A 706 20.75 7.13 9.27
C VAL A 706 20.18 8.22 8.39
N PHE A 707 21.02 8.87 7.58
CA PHE A 707 20.58 9.88 6.64
C PHE A 707 20.45 9.22 5.26
N GLY A 708 19.22 8.89 4.88
CA GLY A 708 18.88 8.45 3.53
C GLY A 708 18.94 9.60 2.53
N LEU A 709 18.92 9.27 1.23
CA LEU A 709 18.94 10.24 0.12
C LEU A 709 20.08 11.27 0.25
N ALA A 710 21.23 10.82 0.76
CA ALA A 710 22.35 11.65 1.17
C ALA A 710 23.52 11.47 0.22
N ASN A 711 24.03 12.60 -0.27
CA ASN A 711 25.08 12.78 -1.27
C ASN A 711 24.80 12.23 -2.68
N ASP A 712 23.86 11.30 -2.87
CA ASP A 712 23.31 10.89 -4.18
C ASP A 712 21.90 10.28 -3.99
N GLU A 713 21.22 10.03 -5.11
CA GLU A 713 19.96 9.29 -5.16
C GLU A 713 20.02 8.21 -6.25
N LEU A 714 20.07 6.93 -5.87
CA LEU A 714 20.19 5.76 -6.75
C LEU A 714 18.88 4.96 -6.92
N GLY A 715 17.79 5.43 -6.32
CA GLY A 715 16.54 4.70 -6.15
C GLY A 715 16.62 3.70 -4.99
N TYR A 716 15.74 2.71 -5.01
CA TYR A 716 15.62 1.72 -3.95
C TYR A 716 16.86 0.84 -3.80
N ILE A 717 17.30 0.68 -2.56
CA ILE A 717 18.41 -0.19 -2.18
C ILE A 717 17.79 -1.38 -1.43
N ILE A 718 17.57 -2.50 -2.15
CA ILE A 718 16.75 -3.67 -1.75
C ILE A 718 17.66 -4.87 -1.44
N PRO A 719 17.44 -5.65 -0.35
CA PRO A 719 18.18 -6.88 -0.10
C PRO A 719 18.08 -7.86 -1.27
N LYS A 720 19.21 -8.44 -1.70
CA LYS A 720 19.25 -9.30 -2.89
C LYS A 720 18.41 -10.57 -2.73
N ALA A 721 18.29 -11.09 -1.51
CA ALA A 721 17.48 -12.26 -1.18
C ALA A 721 15.95 -12.02 -1.29
N GLU A 722 15.54 -10.76 -1.49
CA GLU A 722 14.14 -10.32 -1.52
C GLU A 722 13.72 -9.73 -2.87
N TRP A 723 14.66 -9.57 -3.80
CA TRP A 723 14.46 -9.00 -5.14
C TRP A 723 13.52 -9.88 -5.98
N ASP A 724 12.52 -9.26 -6.62
CA ASP A 724 11.37 -9.89 -7.27
C ASP A 724 11.00 -9.11 -8.56
N ASP A 725 11.89 -9.15 -9.57
CA ASP A 725 11.70 -8.56 -10.91
C ASP A 725 11.44 -9.59 -12.03
N GLN A 726 11.37 -10.89 -11.75
CA GLN A 726 10.78 -11.90 -12.64
C GLN A 726 9.64 -12.72 -12.00
N PRO A 727 8.66 -13.22 -12.79
CA PRO A 727 7.60 -14.08 -12.27
C PRO A 727 8.10 -15.51 -11.98
N PRO A 728 7.56 -16.22 -10.97
CA PRO A 728 6.31 -15.96 -10.27
C PRO A 728 6.43 -15.03 -9.06
N TRP A 729 5.85 -13.83 -9.17
CA TRP A 729 5.91 -12.76 -8.19
C TRP A 729 5.61 -13.18 -6.75
N LEU A 730 6.37 -12.66 -5.81
CA LEU A 730 6.25 -12.87 -4.38
C LEU A 730 4.80 -12.66 -3.90
N LYS A 731 4.32 -13.58 -3.04
CA LYS A 731 2.92 -13.73 -2.57
C LYS A 731 1.91 -14.07 -3.70
N ASN A 732 2.37 -14.44 -4.90
CA ASN A 732 1.55 -14.60 -6.11
C ASN A 732 0.83 -13.30 -6.51
N ARG A 733 1.54 -12.16 -6.53
CA ARG A 733 1.01 -10.94 -7.16
C ARG A 733 0.74 -11.17 -8.66
N PRO A 734 -0.12 -10.37 -9.31
CA PRO A 734 -0.28 -10.39 -10.76
C PRO A 734 0.86 -9.67 -11.51
N GLU A 735 1.70 -8.92 -10.79
CA GLU A 735 2.64 -7.93 -11.28
C GLU A 735 3.85 -7.82 -10.33
N ARG A 736 4.98 -7.28 -10.83
CA ARG A 736 6.18 -6.99 -10.04
C ARG A 736 5.96 -5.93 -8.97
N TRP A 737 6.89 -5.84 -8.03
CA TRP A 737 6.93 -4.73 -7.08
C TRP A 737 7.50 -3.46 -7.73
N TYR A 738 7.24 -2.32 -7.07
CA TYR A 738 7.66 -1.01 -7.57
C TYR A 738 9.16 -0.76 -7.38
N GLY A 739 9.75 -1.31 -6.31
CA GLY A 739 11.12 -0.98 -5.91
C GLY A 739 12.17 -1.28 -6.99
N GLU A 740 12.08 -2.46 -7.58
CA GLU A 740 12.97 -2.96 -8.64
C GLU A 740 12.88 -2.12 -9.91
N VAL A 741 11.73 -1.47 -10.16
CA VAL A 741 11.53 -0.57 -11.31
C VAL A 741 12.44 0.66 -11.18
N ASN A 742 12.50 1.23 -9.96
CA ASN A 742 13.32 2.39 -9.58
C ASN A 742 14.50 1.98 -8.69
N SER A 743 15.33 1.04 -9.15
CA SER A 743 16.58 0.65 -8.48
C SER A 743 17.67 0.36 -9.50
N ALA A 744 18.94 0.67 -9.19
CA ALA A 744 20.06 0.41 -10.10
C ALA A 744 20.25 -1.09 -10.44
N GLY A 745 19.89 -2.00 -9.54
CA GLY A 745 19.99 -3.45 -9.73
C GLY A 745 20.24 -4.25 -8.44
N PRO A 746 20.12 -5.59 -8.46
CA PRO A 746 20.16 -6.46 -7.27
C PRO A 746 21.51 -6.51 -6.54
N GLU A 747 22.57 -5.90 -7.06
CA GLU A 747 23.88 -5.83 -6.40
C GLU A 747 24.06 -4.57 -5.53
N ILE A 748 23.19 -3.56 -5.68
CA ILE A 748 23.39 -2.24 -5.06
C ILE A 748 23.37 -2.29 -3.52
N ALA A 749 22.47 -3.07 -2.92
CA ALA A 749 22.41 -3.23 -1.47
C ALA A 749 23.70 -3.80 -0.90
N GLY A 750 24.23 -4.84 -1.54
CA GLY A 750 25.54 -5.39 -1.18
C GLY A 750 26.68 -4.39 -1.36
N ALA A 751 26.66 -3.57 -2.42
CA ALA A 751 27.68 -2.54 -2.64
C ALA A 751 27.65 -1.45 -1.55
N VAL A 752 26.47 -0.89 -1.24
CA VAL A 752 26.29 0.18 -0.25
C VAL A 752 26.60 -0.32 1.17
N THR A 753 26.00 -1.43 1.60
CA THR A 753 26.15 -1.95 2.97
C THR A 753 27.58 -2.37 3.29
N ARG A 754 28.30 -3.01 2.35
CA ARG A 754 29.68 -3.45 2.60
C ARG A 754 30.64 -2.27 2.79
N HIS A 755 30.56 -1.23 1.96
CA HIS A 755 31.41 -0.04 2.16
C HIS A 755 31.05 0.70 3.45
N LEU A 756 29.76 0.81 3.81
CA LEU A 756 29.36 1.38 5.10
C LEU A 756 29.95 0.60 6.28
N VAL A 757 29.88 -0.72 6.26
CA VAL A 757 30.43 -1.57 7.33
C VAL A 757 31.96 -1.52 7.37
N GLU A 758 32.63 -1.46 6.21
CA GLU A 758 34.09 -1.24 6.14
C GLU A 758 34.49 0.08 6.83
N LEU A 759 33.77 1.19 6.57
CA LEU A 759 34.01 2.47 7.25
C LEU A 759 33.80 2.41 8.78
N ILE A 760 32.93 1.52 9.27
CA ILE A 760 32.58 1.36 10.69
C ILE A 760 33.53 0.42 11.45
N GLU A 761 34.00 -0.63 10.80
CA GLU A 761 34.86 -1.66 11.38
C GLU A 761 36.36 -1.39 11.19
N HIS A 762 36.74 -0.57 10.20
CA HIS A 762 38.13 -0.21 9.91
C HIS A 762 38.31 1.33 10.02
N PRO A 763 38.33 1.87 11.26
CA PRO A 763 38.27 3.30 11.54
C PRO A 763 39.59 4.08 11.36
#